data_AF-A0A1W2AU10-F1
#
_entry.id   AF-A0A1W2AU10-F1
#
_cell.length_a   1.000
_cell.length_b   1.000
_cell.length_c   1.000
_cell.angle_alpha   90.00
_cell.angle_beta   90.00
_cell.angle_gamma   90.00
#
_symmetry.space_group_name_H-M   'P 1'
#
loop_
_entity.id
_entity.type
_entity.pdbx_description
1 polymer ?
#
loop_
_entity_poly.entity_id
_entity_poly.type
_entity_poly.pdbx_seq_one_letter_code
_entity_poly.pdbx_strand_id
1 'polypeptide(L)'
;MNKTVLTEKGPSLRQMLILQVIAGVLICAMIFVVRACGSSVTFDLSESASEYMDVVDGRLVLDQDLSGISGTDDLFESGVIGLRTGSYTVTVRYTSDQPLEFTVFSYGNGRFLKANPFRLSSNKNSVEYDLYLTRNVNDIAVRATDLSDGDLTDLTISEISIRENDHALRCLLAVYICAAAAADLWFFNDRIKKNRMLILELIGIALIPSLELFMEGVSYGHDYGFHLARIEGISQGLLHGDFPVRNMLFFNDDYGYPVSVFYGDLLLYIPAIMRVIGFTVNTAYKLYVILINLLTTISCYLLCKDLFRNKIALAATAVYVTANYRLLDVFVRTAVGEYTAMIFFPIIALAVFREYSDADGSEWKNSILLAVGMTGLIFSHTLSAEMTVVILALTALFFFRRTFRKKTIFMYIKAVLFTLFAGATFIVPFLDYYLNTDTNIKAINEYGRELIQYRGAYISDYFAFFRDYFGGASANVTERMQTSPGPILMLALIFGICFVIRGKSDLKMRYALVGSAVTLFISSDLFPWDHIAAASGLGNSLAQVQFPWRYLVFAVLFMTILFGSVIEKGIEYKAWGDKIIVAVVVFCLINNCFLISQLDEKIAQDCFMDSAELPQYTYYSTDPSDATLYSVEYMILGAQVEDLECDLHVNGMEGHIIRQDGLDISVEVNGGAGSYLEVPRFCYPNYIAKDMRGKTYPISMGENGRVRVTLDSDYTGEIDIRYVEPWHWRVSEIVTVISVAGMVYLYIYESRKQKAALSE
;
A
#
# COMPACT_ATOMS: atom_id res chain seq x y z
N MET A 1 47.42 -15.54 48.49
CA MET A 1 47.63 -14.71 47.27
C MET A 1 46.42 -14.89 46.37
N ASN A 2 45.42 -14.02 46.52
CA ASN A 2 44.20 -14.01 45.71
C ASN A 2 44.48 -13.30 44.38
N LYS A 3 44.35 -14.00 43.25
CA LYS A 3 44.20 -13.38 41.94
C LYS A 3 42.70 -13.27 41.64
N THR A 4 42.14 -12.10 41.95
CA THR A 4 40.84 -11.67 41.47
C THR A 4 40.98 -11.37 39.97
N VAL A 5 40.57 -12.30 39.11
CA VAL A 5 40.43 -12.02 37.68
C VAL A 5 39.17 -11.19 37.53
N LEU A 6 39.36 -9.87 37.42
CA LEU A 6 38.34 -8.95 36.92
C LEU A 6 38.09 -9.32 35.46
N THR A 7 37.05 -10.10 35.21
CA THR A 7 36.47 -10.20 33.88
C THR A 7 35.79 -8.86 33.60
N GLU A 8 36.46 -8.00 32.82
CA GLU A 8 35.80 -6.84 32.21
C GLU A 8 34.60 -7.35 31.41
N LYS A 9 33.40 -7.19 31.98
CA LYS A 9 32.17 -7.39 31.24
C LYS A 9 32.15 -6.31 30.16
N GLY A 10 32.33 -6.73 28.90
CA GLY A 10 32.14 -5.87 27.74
C GLY A 10 30.80 -5.13 27.80
N PRO A 11 30.67 -4.02 27.06
CA PRO A 11 29.49 -3.17 27.12
C PRO A 11 28.21 -3.97 26.84
N SER A 12 27.19 -3.73 27.64
CA SER A 12 25.87 -4.35 27.44
C SER A 12 25.22 -3.81 26.16
N LEU A 13 24.35 -4.61 25.50
CA LEU A 13 23.56 -4.21 24.33
C LEU A 13 22.89 -2.84 24.52
N ARG A 14 22.38 -2.57 25.72
CA ARG A 14 21.74 -1.29 26.08
C ARG A 14 22.71 -0.11 26.05
N GLN A 15 23.96 -0.30 26.49
CA GLN A 15 24.98 0.75 26.47
C GLN A 15 25.43 1.09 25.05
N MET A 16 25.53 0.10 24.16
CA MET A 16 25.91 0.33 22.76
C MET A 16 24.83 1.06 21.97
N LEU A 17 23.57 0.65 22.13
CA LEU A 17 22.43 1.34 21.51
C LEU A 17 22.37 2.83 21.90
N ILE A 18 22.58 3.13 23.18
CA ILE A 18 22.56 4.52 23.67
C ILE A 18 23.75 5.32 23.08
N LEU A 19 24.95 4.75 23.08
CA LEU A 19 26.15 5.41 22.53
C LEU A 19 26.01 5.73 21.03
N GLN A 20 25.45 4.80 20.24
CA GLN A 20 25.27 4.98 18.80
C GLN A 20 24.17 5.99 18.48
N VAL A 21 23.05 5.98 19.23
CA VAL A 21 22.01 7.00 19.08
C VAL A 21 22.57 8.39 19.38
N ILE A 22 23.34 8.54 20.47
CA ILE A 22 23.99 9.82 20.80
C ILE A 22 24.98 10.23 19.71
N ALA A 23 25.79 9.31 19.20
CA ALA A 23 26.72 9.60 18.10
C ALA A 23 26.00 10.03 16.82
N GLY A 24 24.91 9.35 16.44
CA GLY A 24 24.08 9.71 15.30
C GLY A 24 23.45 11.09 15.44
N VAL A 25 22.88 11.40 16.62
CA VAL A 25 22.30 12.72 16.90
C VAL A 25 23.36 13.83 16.84
N LEU A 26 24.57 13.59 17.37
CA LEU A 26 25.66 14.57 17.33
C LEU A 26 26.19 14.80 15.90
N ILE A 27 26.33 13.74 15.10
CA ILE A 27 26.70 13.85 13.68
C ILE A 27 25.63 14.66 12.94
N CYS A 28 24.34 14.46 13.24
CA CYS A 28 23.27 15.22 12.61
C CYS A 28 23.18 16.67 13.04
N ALA A 29 23.34 16.96 14.33
CA ALA A 29 23.46 18.33 14.79
C ALA A 29 24.63 19.04 14.08
N MET A 30 25.76 18.34 13.88
CA MET A 30 26.92 18.88 13.17
C MET A 30 26.65 19.10 11.67
N ILE A 31 26.00 18.16 10.97
CA ILE A 31 25.70 18.32 9.54
C ILE A 31 24.59 19.37 9.30
N PHE A 32 23.57 19.41 10.16
CA PHE A 32 22.48 20.40 10.09
C PHE A 32 23.00 21.83 10.29
N VAL A 33 23.90 22.02 11.27
CA VAL A 33 24.59 23.31 11.50
C VAL A 33 25.48 23.70 10.32
N VAL A 34 26.03 22.74 9.57
CA VAL A 34 26.86 23.00 8.38
C VAL A 34 26.04 23.33 7.13
N ARG A 35 24.77 22.90 7.05
CA ARG A 35 23.90 23.04 5.86
C ARG A 35 22.78 24.07 5.97
N ALA A 36 22.67 24.82 7.06
CA ALA A 36 21.57 25.77 7.33
C ALA A 36 21.47 27.00 6.39
N CYS A 37 22.23 27.05 5.30
CA CYS A 37 22.05 28.01 4.21
C CYS A 37 21.96 27.26 2.88
N GLY A 38 20.83 26.61 2.62
CA GLY A 38 20.55 26.08 1.28
C GLY A 38 20.51 27.24 0.29
N SER A 39 21.26 27.14 -0.81
CA SER A 39 21.17 28.12 -1.90
C SER A 39 19.86 27.91 -2.66
N SER A 40 19.05 28.95 -2.78
CA SER A 40 17.93 29.02 -3.73
C SER A 40 18.37 29.76 -4.98
N VAL A 41 18.00 29.23 -6.15
CA VAL A 41 18.20 29.88 -7.45
C VAL A 41 16.84 30.03 -8.09
N THR A 42 16.46 31.25 -8.45
CA THR A 42 15.26 31.54 -9.23
C THR A 42 15.67 31.65 -10.70
N PHE A 43 14.93 31.00 -11.60
CA PHE A 43 15.17 31.14 -13.03
C PHE A 43 14.82 32.56 -13.49
N ASP A 44 15.64 33.12 -14.37
CA ASP A 44 15.33 34.39 -15.02
C ASP A 44 14.33 34.14 -16.16
N LEU A 45 13.06 34.48 -15.91
CA LEU A 45 11.99 34.28 -16.89
C LEU A 45 12.10 35.24 -18.09
N SER A 46 12.91 36.30 -18.01
CA SER A 46 13.07 37.27 -19.11
C SER A 46 13.72 36.67 -20.36
N GLU A 47 14.47 35.58 -20.20
CA GLU A 47 15.11 34.85 -21.31
C GLU A 47 14.22 33.72 -21.86
N SER A 48 13.01 33.54 -21.32
CA SER A 48 12.17 32.37 -21.57
C SER A 48 10.99 32.64 -22.54
N ALA A 49 10.97 33.80 -23.20
CA ALA A 49 9.95 34.12 -24.19
C ALA A 49 10.00 33.15 -25.39
N SER A 50 8.85 32.84 -25.97
CA SER A 50 8.70 31.90 -27.08
C SER A 50 7.74 32.46 -28.15
N GLU A 51 7.38 31.65 -29.15
CA GLU A 51 6.30 31.99 -30.08
C GLU A 51 4.92 32.06 -29.41
N TYR A 52 4.77 31.46 -28.22
CA TYR A 52 3.51 31.31 -27.51
C TYR A 52 3.41 32.18 -26.24
N MET A 53 4.56 32.47 -25.62
CA MET A 53 4.65 33.11 -24.30
C MET A 53 5.45 34.41 -24.38
N ASP A 54 4.89 35.49 -23.85
CA ASP A 54 5.53 36.80 -23.72
C ASP A 54 5.89 37.13 -22.27
N VAL A 55 6.86 38.03 -22.07
CA VAL A 55 7.24 38.49 -20.73
C VAL A 55 6.58 39.82 -20.40
N VAL A 56 5.63 39.79 -19.46
CA VAL A 56 4.91 40.98 -18.97
C VAL A 56 5.16 41.14 -17.46
N ASP A 57 5.70 42.29 -17.05
CA ASP A 57 6.03 42.61 -15.65
C ASP A 57 6.88 41.53 -14.94
N GLY A 58 7.77 40.86 -15.69
CA GLY A 58 8.66 39.81 -15.18
C GLY A 58 7.99 38.44 -15.00
N ARG A 59 6.78 38.25 -15.53
CA ARG A 59 6.05 36.98 -15.59
C ARG A 59 5.95 36.52 -17.03
N LEU A 60 5.91 35.21 -17.24
CA LEU A 60 5.58 34.63 -18.55
C LEU A 60 4.06 34.55 -18.65
N VAL A 61 3.49 35.18 -19.67
CA VAL A 61 2.05 35.23 -19.93
C VAL A 61 1.80 34.75 -21.35
N LEU A 62 0.72 34.01 -21.55
CA LEU A 62 0.28 33.58 -22.87
C LEU A 62 -0.03 34.79 -23.77
N ASP A 63 0.62 34.88 -24.93
CA ASP A 63 0.48 36.03 -25.86
C ASP A 63 -0.74 35.90 -26.80
N GLN A 64 -1.16 34.66 -27.12
CA GLN A 64 -2.26 34.39 -28.06
C GLN A 64 -3.18 33.27 -27.55
N ASP A 65 -4.49 33.38 -27.83
CA ASP A 65 -5.43 32.26 -27.71
C ASP A 65 -4.94 31.12 -28.62
N LEU A 66 -4.44 30.03 -28.02
CA LEU A 66 -3.89 28.88 -28.74
C LEU A 66 -5.01 27.92 -29.15
N SER A 67 -5.98 28.41 -29.92
CA SER A 67 -7.02 27.54 -30.46
C SER A 67 -6.44 26.62 -31.54
N GLY A 68 -6.26 25.33 -31.24
CA GLY A 68 -5.82 24.29 -32.20
C GLY A 68 -4.34 23.90 -32.21
N ILE A 69 -3.57 24.16 -31.14
CA ILE A 69 -2.23 23.58 -30.97
C ILE A 69 -2.37 22.15 -30.44
N SER A 70 -1.82 21.16 -31.15
CA SER A 70 -1.79 19.78 -30.67
C SER A 70 -0.41 19.40 -30.15
N GLY A 71 -0.26 19.38 -28.82
CA GLY A 71 0.45 18.38 -28.02
C GLY A 71 1.96 18.10 -28.20
N THR A 72 2.74 18.85 -28.99
CA THR A 72 4.19 18.53 -29.16
C THR A 72 5.17 19.69 -29.04
N ASP A 73 4.73 20.95 -29.05
CA ASP A 73 5.64 22.09 -29.00
C ASP A 73 5.80 22.60 -27.55
N ASP A 74 7.05 22.87 -27.16
CA ASP A 74 7.37 23.44 -25.85
C ASP A 74 6.78 24.86 -25.76
N LEU A 75 5.87 25.10 -24.81
CA LEU A 75 5.24 26.42 -24.61
C LEU A 75 6.30 27.47 -24.25
N PHE A 76 7.27 27.09 -23.43
CA PHE A 76 8.46 27.87 -23.17
C PHE A 76 9.59 26.96 -22.67
N GLU A 77 10.80 27.49 -22.71
CA GLU A 77 11.97 26.91 -22.07
C GLU A 77 12.73 27.97 -21.28
N SER A 78 13.23 27.61 -20.10
CA SER A 78 14.05 28.52 -19.29
C SER A 78 15.49 28.63 -19.78
N GLY A 79 16.19 29.68 -19.33
CA GLY A 79 17.65 29.68 -19.31
C GLY A 79 18.24 28.52 -18.48
N VAL A 80 19.54 28.27 -18.63
CA VAL A 80 20.24 27.17 -17.95
C VAL A 80 20.89 27.60 -16.63
N ILE A 81 20.88 26.71 -15.64
CA ILE A 81 21.57 26.89 -14.36
C ILE A 81 22.48 25.71 -14.02
N GLY A 82 23.50 25.99 -13.20
CA GLY A 82 24.40 24.96 -12.68
C GLY A 82 24.10 24.59 -11.24
N LEU A 83 23.90 23.29 -11.00
CA LEU A 83 23.62 22.70 -9.70
C LEU A 83 24.69 21.66 -9.32
N ARG A 84 24.95 21.55 -8.01
CA ARG A 84 25.89 20.57 -7.47
C ARG A 84 25.17 19.24 -7.23
N THR A 85 25.95 18.22 -6.90
CA THR A 85 25.43 16.92 -6.45
C THR A 85 24.62 17.14 -5.17
N GLY A 86 23.36 16.67 -5.12
CA GLY A 86 22.49 16.92 -3.98
C GLY A 86 21.02 16.64 -4.25
N SER A 87 20.17 16.89 -3.26
CA SER A 87 18.71 16.84 -3.35
C SER A 87 18.14 18.25 -3.37
N TYR A 88 17.18 18.50 -4.26
CA TYR A 88 16.62 19.82 -4.52
C TYR A 88 15.10 19.75 -4.63
N THR A 89 14.42 20.87 -4.37
CA THR A 89 12.98 21.04 -4.60
C THR A 89 12.80 22.18 -5.61
N VAL A 90 12.07 21.92 -6.68
CA VAL A 90 11.60 22.92 -7.64
C VAL A 90 10.25 23.42 -7.16
N THR A 91 10.04 24.73 -7.15
CA THR A 91 8.76 25.36 -6.87
C THR A 91 8.34 26.15 -8.11
N VAL A 92 7.17 25.82 -8.66
CA VAL A 92 6.54 26.55 -9.76
C VAL A 92 5.34 27.29 -9.19
N ARG A 93 5.19 28.58 -9.50
CA ARG A 93 3.98 29.37 -9.23
C ARG A 93 3.36 29.78 -10.54
N TYR A 94 2.10 29.42 -10.76
CA TYR A 94 1.44 29.61 -12.03
C TYR A 94 -0.08 29.79 -11.85
N THR A 95 -0.76 30.20 -12.91
CA THR A 95 -2.21 30.07 -13.13
C THR A 95 -2.41 29.49 -14.51
N SER A 96 -3.35 28.56 -14.67
CA SER A 96 -3.62 27.91 -15.94
C SER A 96 -5.08 27.44 -16.01
N ASP A 97 -5.76 27.64 -17.13
CA ASP A 97 -7.10 27.10 -17.36
C ASP A 97 -7.08 25.64 -17.84
N GLN A 98 -5.96 25.18 -18.39
CA GLN A 98 -5.73 23.77 -18.77
C GLN A 98 -4.57 23.14 -17.98
N PRO A 99 -4.55 21.80 -17.84
CA PRO A 99 -3.40 21.10 -17.28
C PRO A 99 -2.19 21.12 -18.22
N LEU A 100 -1.00 21.26 -17.65
CA LEU A 100 0.27 21.28 -18.39
C LEU A 100 1.20 20.18 -17.91
N GLU A 101 2.09 19.70 -18.78
CA GLU A 101 3.24 18.91 -18.38
C GLU A 101 4.42 19.86 -18.15
N PHE A 102 5.13 19.67 -17.03
CA PHE A 102 6.33 20.42 -16.70
C PHE A 102 7.49 19.46 -16.55
N THR A 103 8.60 19.78 -17.20
CA THR A 103 9.79 18.93 -17.21
C THR A 103 11.01 19.68 -16.72
N VAL A 104 11.77 19.07 -15.81
CA VAL A 104 13.13 19.48 -15.47
C VAL A 104 14.10 18.58 -16.21
N PHE A 105 15.01 19.17 -16.99
CA PHE A 105 15.91 18.38 -17.84
C PHE A 105 17.33 18.95 -17.87
N SER A 106 18.22 18.19 -18.52
CA SER A 106 19.58 18.61 -18.84
C SER A 106 19.93 18.15 -20.23
N TYR A 107 20.47 19.06 -21.04
CA TYR A 107 20.81 18.84 -22.44
C TYR A 107 21.84 17.73 -22.66
N GLY A 108 22.90 17.69 -21.85
CA GLY A 108 23.99 16.73 -22.00
C GLY A 108 24.06 15.67 -20.91
N ASN A 109 23.37 15.88 -19.79
CA ASN A 109 23.63 15.14 -18.54
C ASN A 109 22.37 14.56 -17.88
N GLY A 110 21.27 14.39 -18.61
CA GLY A 110 20.00 13.87 -18.09
C GLY A 110 20.12 12.61 -17.24
N ARG A 111 21.04 11.68 -17.55
CA ARG A 111 21.29 10.48 -16.72
C ARG A 111 21.68 10.75 -15.26
N PHE A 112 22.22 11.93 -14.96
CA PHE A 112 22.63 12.32 -13.60
C PHE A 112 21.51 13.01 -12.84
N LEU A 113 20.47 13.46 -13.55
CA LEU A 113 19.24 14.05 -13.02
C LEU A 113 18.20 12.94 -12.82
N LYS A 114 17.75 12.79 -11.58
CA LYS A 114 16.64 11.94 -11.20
C LYS A 114 15.44 12.85 -11.00
N ALA A 115 14.73 13.04 -12.10
CA ALA A 115 13.50 13.80 -12.24
C ALA A 115 12.74 13.22 -13.43
N ASN A 116 11.42 13.30 -13.38
CA ASN A 116 10.50 12.97 -14.43
C ASN A 116 9.65 14.20 -14.77
N PRO A 117 8.94 14.18 -15.91
CA PRO A 117 7.86 15.13 -16.15
C PRO A 117 6.78 15.01 -15.08
N PHE A 118 6.16 16.13 -14.69
CA PHE A 118 5.06 16.16 -13.73
C PHE A 118 3.98 17.15 -14.17
N ARG A 119 2.75 16.95 -13.68
CA ARG A 119 1.59 17.72 -14.10
C ARG A 119 1.43 19.00 -13.27
N LEU A 120 1.21 20.11 -13.96
CA LEU A 120 0.64 21.33 -13.39
C LEU A 120 -0.89 21.25 -13.57
N SER A 121 -1.62 21.09 -12.47
CA SER A 121 -3.09 21.06 -12.48
C SER A 121 -3.66 22.46 -12.71
N SER A 122 -4.73 22.61 -13.49
CA SER A 122 -5.50 23.87 -13.57
C SER A 122 -6.14 24.25 -12.23
N ASN A 123 -6.24 23.30 -11.30
CA ASN A 123 -6.79 23.49 -9.96
C ASN A 123 -5.75 23.85 -8.90
N LYS A 124 -4.54 24.25 -9.30
CA LYS A 124 -3.49 24.66 -8.36
C LYS A 124 -2.75 25.88 -8.86
N ASN A 125 -2.29 26.70 -7.92
CA ASN A 125 -1.50 27.91 -8.24
C ASN A 125 -0.01 27.75 -7.92
N SER A 126 0.37 26.60 -7.34
CA SER A 126 1.76 26.26 -7.07
C SER A 126 1.94 24.76 -6.93
N VAL A 127 3.09 24.27 -7.41
CA VAL A 127 3.51 22.88 -7.28
C VAL A 127 4.95 22.86 -6.78
N GLU A 128 5.24 21.95 -5.84
CA GLU A 128 6.60 21.61 -5.42
C GLU A 128 6.95 20.21 -5.91
N TYR A 129 8.16 20.05 -6.46
CA TYR A 129 8.68 18.79 -7.01
C TYR A 129 10.09 18.53 -6.49
N ASP A 130 10.31 17.40 -5.83
CA ASP A 130 11.65 17.01 -5.40
C ASP A 130 12.43 16.32 -6.53
N LEU A 131 13.72 16.64 -6.66
CA LEU A 131 14.64 16.00 -7.60
C LEU A 131 15.98 15.67 -6.94
N TYR A 132 16.74 14.78 -7.58
CA TYR A 132 18.06 14.38 -7.09
C TYR A 132 19.13 14.39 -8.18
N LEU A 133 20.27 15.01 -7.88
CA LEU A 133 21.45 15.04 -8.73
C LEU A 133 22.52 14.11 -8.19
N THR A 134 22.88 13.10 -9.00
CA THR A 134 23.95 12.14 -8.66
C THR A 134 25.35 12.69 -8.90
N ARG A 135 25.47 13.77 -9.67
CA ARG A 135 26.70 14.51 -9.98
C ARG A 135 26.39 15.99 -10.16
N ASN A 136 27.43 16.82 -10.20
CA ASN A 136 27.27 18.23 -10.59
C ASN A 136 26.83 18.31 -12.06
N VAL A 137 25.86 19.16 -12.35
CA VAL A 137 25.29 19.39 -13.69
C VAL A 137 25.22 20.89 -13.92
N ASN A 138 25.71 21.38 -15.06
CA ASN A 138 25.87 22.83 -15.31
C ASN A 138 24.82 23.41 -16.28
N ASP A 139 23.94 22.56 -16.79
CA ASP A 139 23.00 22.81 -17.89
C ASP A 139 21.59 22.34 -17.53
N ILE A 140 21.14 22.62 -16.30
CA ILE A 140 19.75 22.33 -15.87
C ILE A 140 18.83 23.40 -16.42
N ALA A 141 17.76 22.98 -17.09
CA ALA A 141 16.69 23.84 -17.60
C ALA A 141 15.32 23.25 -17.26
N VAL A 142 14.28 24.06 -17.42
CA VAL A 142 12.88 23.65 -17.28
C VAL A 142 12.07 24.06 -18.50
N ARG A 143 11.00 23.33 -18.76
CA ARG A 143 10.03 23.63 -19.84
C ARG A 143 8.63 23.20 -19.44
N ALA A 144 7.64 23.80 -20.08
CA ALA A 144 6.26 23.31 -20.04
C ALA A 144 5.74 22.97 -21.44
N THR A 145 4.92 21.94 -21.51
CA THR A 145 4.24 21.45 -22.72
C THR A 145 2.75 21.37 -22.43
N ASP A 146 1.94 21.71 -23.43
CA ASP A 146 0.49 21.56 -23.33
C ASP A 146 0.11 20.07 -23.42
N LEU A 147 -0.62 19.58 -22.40
CA LEU A 147 -1.15 18.22 -22.35
C LEU A 147 -2.60 18.13 -22.83
N SER A 148 -3.25 19.26 -23.09
CA SER A 148 -4.68 19.31 -23.32
C SER A 148 -5.05 19.07 -24.79
N ASP A 149 -6.19 18.42 -25.02
CA ASP A 149 -6.92 18.43 -26.29
C ASP A 149 -7.83 19.68 -26.41
N GLY A 150 -7.81 20.54 -25.39
CA GLY A 150 -8.61 21.75 -25.27
C GLY A 150 -7.85 23.00 -25.71
N ASP A 151 -8.56 24.11 -25.86
CA ASP A 151 -7.92 25.39 -26.18
C ASP A 151 -7.37 26.00 -24.88
N LEU A 152 -6.04 26.07 -24.74
CA LEU A 152 -5.37 26.80 -23.65
C LEU A 152 -5.59 28.31 -23.88
N THR A 153 -6.31 28.98 -22.98
CA THR A 153 -6.65 30.42 -23.11
C THR A 153 -6.05 31.30 -22.02
N ASP A 154 -5.67 30.73 -20.88
CA ASP A 154 -4.98 31.46 -19.80
C ASP A 154 -3.82 30.64 -19.26
N LEU A 155 -2.61 31.18 -19.37
CA LEU A 155 -1.42 30.67 -18.70
C LEU A 155 -0.55 31.83 -18.24
N THR A 156 -0.28 31.88 -16.94
CA THR A 156 0.72 32.79 -16.37
C THR A 156 1.68 32.03 -15.47
N ILE A 157 2.98 32.10 -15.72
CA ILE A 157 4.02 31.59 -14.82
C ILE A 157 4.67 32.78 -14.11
N SER A 158 4.47 32.83 -12.80
CA SER A 158 4.91 33.92 -11.95
C SER A 158 6.31 33.71 -11.39
N GLU A 159 6.68 32.46 -11.10
CA GLU A 159 7.98 32.15 -10.50
C GLU A 159 8.35 30.69 -10.75
N ILE A 160 9.62 30.45 -11.07
CA ILE A 160 10.24 29.12 -11.03
C ILE A 160 11.51 29.21 -10.19
N SER A 161 11.58 28.47 -9.09
CA SER A 161 12.77 28.45 -8.22
C SER A 161 13.20 27.04 -7.86
N ILE A 162 14.50 26.84 -7.65
CA ILE A 162 15.09 25.58 -7.19
C ILE A 162 15.87 25.85 -5.90
N ARG A 163 15.56 25.08 -4.85
CA ARG A 163 16.23 25.16 -3.54
C ARG A 163 16.88 23.83 -3.16
N GLU A 164 18.06 23.85 -2.58
CA GLU A 164 18.65 22.65 -1.96
C GLU A 164 17.80 22.24 -0.74
N ASN A 165 17.46 20.95 -0.64
CA ASN A 165 16.70 20.38 0.47
C ASN A 165 17.53 19.38 1.29
N ASP A 166 17.00 18.92 2.42
CA ASP A 166 17.72 18.06 3.37
C ASP A 166 17.28 16.59 3.35
N HIS A 167 16.42 16.18 2.41
CA HIS A 167 15.84 14.83 2.33
C HIS A 167 16.92 13.74 2.33
N ALA A 168 17.94 13.86 1.47
CA ALA A 168 19.02 12.89 1.37
C ALA A 168 19.78 12.70 2.70
N LEU A 169 19.95 13.77 3.47
CA LEU A 169 20.62 13.73 4.76
C LEU A 169 19.77 13.01 5.82
N ARG A 170 18.47 13.34 5.88
CA ARG A 170 17.52 12.69 6.78
C ARG A 170 17.43 11.19 6.50
N CYS A 171 17.39 10.81 5.23
CA CYS A 171 17.44 9.42 4.78
C CYS A 171 18.72 8.71 5.23
N LEU A 172 19.89 9.32 4.98
CA LEU A 172 21.18 8.75 5.37
C LEU A 172 21.26 8.51 6.89
N LEU A 173 20.77 9.45 7.69
CA LEU A 173 20.68 9.30 9.14
C LEU A 173 19.78 8.13 9.54
N ALA A 174 18.58 8.07 8.96
CA ALA A 174 17.63 6.99 9.27
C ALA A 174 18.22 5.61 8.94
N VAL A 175 18.87 5.48 7.78
CA VAL A 175 19.57 4.24 7.39
C VAL A 175 20.70 3.93 8.38
N TYR A 176 21.51 4.91 8.77
CA TYR A 176 22.59 4.71 9.73
C TYR A 176 22.05 4.21 11.08
N ILE A 177 21.02 4.84 11.63
CA ILE A 177 20.42 4.44 12.92
C ILE A 177 19.88 3.01 12.83
N CYS A 178 19.15 2.67 11.77
CA CYS A 178 18.61 1.34 11.56
C CYS A 178 19.73 0.28 11.41
N ALA A 179 20.76 0.58 10.64
CA ALA A 179 21.90 -0.32 10.43
C ALA A 179 22.70 -0.54 11.72
N ALA A 180 22.90 0.52 12.50
CA ALA A 180 23.59 0.48 13.79
C ALA A 180 22.79 -0.39 14.80
N ALA A 181 21.49 -0.16 14.91
CA ALA A 181 20.60 -0.98 15.74
C ALA A 181 20.58 -2.46 15.32
N ALA A 182 20.56 -2.74 14.01
CA ALA A 182 20.62 -4.09 13.47
C ALA A 182 21.97 -4.76 13.80
N ALA A 183 23.09 -4.04 13.65
CA ALA A 183 24.41 -4.53 14.02
C ALA A 183 24.50 -4.84 15.52
N ASP A 184 23.97 -3.97 16.37
CA ASP A 184 23.94 -4.18 17.81
C ASP A 184 23.14 -5.43 18.20
N LEU A 185 21.95 -5.60 17.60
CA LEU A 185 21.15 -6.81 17.77
C LEU A 185 21.93 -8.06 17.29
N TRP A 186 22.61 -7.97 16.16
CA TRP A 186 23.39 -9.07 15.60
C TRP A 186 24.56 -9.51 16.50
N PHE A 187 25.32 -8.56 17.01
CA PHE A 187 26.55 -8.82 17.76
C PHE A 187 26.35 -8.97 19.27
N PHE A 188 25.25 -8.48 19.86
CA PHE A 188 25.06 -8.47 21.31
C PHE A 188 23.79 -9.17 21.81
N ASN A 189 22.85 -9.56 20.96
CA ASN A 189 21.66 -10.31 21.40
C ASN A 189 21.89 -11.84 21.38
N ASP A 190 21.85 -12.47 22.56
CA ASP A 190 22.09 -13.92 22.70
C ASP A 190 21.09 -14.80 21.94
N ARG A 191 19.83 -14.36 21.80
CA ARG A 191 18.82 -15.12 21.05
C ARG A 191 19.12 -15.11 19.56
N ILE A 192 19.62 -13.98 19.03
CA ILE A 192 20.02 -13.86 17.63
C ILE A 192 21.27 -14.70 17.38
N LYS A 193 22.29 -14.60 18.25
CA LYS A 193 23.50 -15.44 18.16
C LYS A 193 23.18 -16.93 18.10
N LYS A 194 22.27 -17.40 18.96
CA LYS A 194 21.85 -18.81 19.01
C LYS A 194 21.16 -19.26 17.71
N ASN A 195 20.43 -18.37 17.04
CA ASN A 195 19.62 -18.70 15.86
C ASN A 195 20.17 -18.09 14.56
N ARG A 196 21.42 -17.63 14.53
CA ARG A 196 21.98 -16.84 13.42
C ARG A 196 21.83 -17.50 12.05
N MET A 197 22.05 -18.82 11.95
CA MET A 197 21.97 -19.53 10.68
C MET A 197 20.55 -19.57 10.16
N LEU A 198 19.59 -19.86 11.04
CA LEU A 198 18.17 -19.82 10.69
C LEU A 198 17.75 -18.42 10.24
N ILE A 199 18.22 -17.37 10.93
CA ILE A 199 17.93 -15.98 10.55
C ILE A 199 18.50 -15.68 9.15
N LEU A 200 19.73 -16.09 8.86
CA LEU A 200 20.32 -15.93 7.52
C LEU A 200 19.57 -16.73 6.45
N GLU A 201 19.09 -17.94 6.76
CA GLU A 201 18.28 -18.74 5.84
C GLU A 201 16.95 -18.06 5.53
N LEU A 202 16.27 -17.49 6.54
CA LEU A 202 15.02 -16.75 6.34
C LEU A 202 15.25 -15.44 5.59
N ILE A 203 16.32 -14.70 5.89
CA ILE A 203 16.70 -13.50 5.11
C ILE A 203 17.00 -13.90 3.67
N GLY A 204 17.75 -14.99 3.46
CA GLY A 204 18.07 -15.51 2.13
C GLY A 204 16.80 -15.84 1.33
N ILE A 205 15.83 -16.53 1.93
CA ILE A 205 14.53 -16.82 1.29
C ILE A 205 13.77 -15.54 0.95
N ALA A 206 13.71 -14.57 1.87
CA ALA A 206 13.02 -13.30 1.64
C ALA A 206 13.70 -12.44 0.56
N LEU A 207 15.02 -12.58 0.41
CA LEU A 207 15.79 -11.87 -0.62
C LEU A 207 15.55 -12.43 -2.02
N ILE A 208 15.21 -13.72 -2.19
CA ILE A 208 14.92 -14.31 -3.51
C ILE A 208 13.89 -13.49 -4.29
N PRO A 209 12.64 -13.32 -3.83
CA PRO A 209 11.66 -12.50 -4.54
C PRO A 209 12.01 -11.00 -4.52
N SER A 210 12.90 -10.55 -3.64
CA SER A 210 13.24 -9.14 -3.49
C SER A 210 14.38 -8.69 -4.41
N LEU A 211 15.02 -9.60 -5.16
CA LEU A 211 16.12 -9.27 -6.07
C LEU A 211 15.74 -8.19 -7.08
N GLU A 212 14.49 -8.24 -7.56
CA GLU A 212 13.87 -7.25 -8.45
C GLU A 212 13.95 -5.81 -7.91
N LEU A 213 13.75 -5.64 -6.61
CA LEU A 213 13.63 -4.31 -5.99
C LEU A 213 14.96 -3.55 -5.96
N PHE A 214 16.08 -4.23 -6.24
CA PHE A 214 17.40 -3.62 -6.36
C PHE A 214 17.69 -3.07 -7.75
N MET A 215 16.82 -3.31 -8.73
CA MET A 215 16.93 -2.68 -10.05
C MET A 215 16.53 -1.21 -9.96
N GLU A 216 16.94 -0.42 -10.97
CA GLU A 216 16.57 0.99 -11.07
C GLU A 216 15.10 1.10 -11.53
N GLY A 217 14.30 1.97 -10.90
CA GLY A 217 12.85 2.05 -11.16
C GLY A 217 12.04 0.90 -10.55
N VAL A 218 10.73 0.85 -10.83
CA VAL A 218 9.80 -0.24 -10.47
C VAL A 218 8.91 -0.47 -11.67
N SER A 219 8.56 -1.73 -11.97
CA SER A 219 7.60 -2.03 -13.04
C SER A 219 6.25 -1.37 -12.76
N TYR A 220 5.66 -0.77 -13.80
CA TYR A 220 4.28 -0.30 -13.76
C TYR A 220 3.36 -1.52 -13.58
N GLY A 221 2.87 -1.69 -12.36
CA GLY A 221 1.84 -2.68 -12.06
C GLY A 221 0.46 -2.04 -12.07
N HIS A 222 -0.58 -2.88 -12.16
CA HIS A 222 -1.97 -2.42 -12.31
C HIS A 222 -2.32 -1.37 -11.24
N ASP A 223 -2.20 -1.71 -9.96
CA ASP A 223 -2.61 -0.83 -8.84
C ASP A 223 -1.48 0.10 -8.34
N TYR A 224 -0.34 0.21 -9.06
CA TYR A 224 0.89 0.82 -8.53
C TYR A 224 0.72 2.28 -8.15
N GLY A 225 0.27 3.12 -9.10
CA GLY A 225 0.07 4.55 -8.91
C GLY A 225 -0.92 4.87 -7.79
N PHE A 226 -2.04 4.14 -7.74
CA PHE A 226 -3.04 4.25 -6.67
C PHE A 226 -2.44 4.02 -5.28
N HIS A 227 -1.60 3.00 -5.11
CA HIS A 227 -0.99 2.72 -3.82
C HIS A 227 0.13 3.69 -3.44
N LEU A 228 0.87 4.24 -4.41
CA LEU A 228 1.80 5.33 -4.14
C LEU A 228 1.06 6.59 -3.68
N ALA A 229 -0.05 6.96 -4.35
CA ALA A 229 -0.90 8.09 -3.95
C ALA A 229 -1.44 7.92 -2.52
N ARG A 230 -1.77 6.69 -2.10
CA ARG A 230 -2.15 6.41 -0.71
C ARG A 230 -0.99 6.61 0.28
N ILE A 231 0.22 6.16 -0.06
CA ILE A 231 1.39 6.36 0.80
C ILE A 231 1.66 7.86 0.98
N GLU A 232 1.58 8.62 -0.13
CA GLU A 232 1.77 10.07 -0.12
C GLU A 232 0.65 10.78 0.68
N GLY A 233 -0.61 10.40 0.46
CA GLY A 233 -1.76 10.93 1.20
C GLY A 233 -1.67 10.70 2.71
N ILE A 234 -1.21 9.53 3.16
CA ILE A 234 -0.95 9.27 4.59
C ILE A 234 0.21 10.15 5.08
N SER A 235 1.29 10.27 4.30
CA SER A 235 2.45 11.10 4.66
C SER A 235 2.05 12.56 4.85
N GLN A 236 1.26 13.12 3.93
CA GLN A 236 0.76 14.49 4.03
C GLN A 236 -0.21 14.66 5.20
N GLY A 237 -1.15 13.73 5.42
CA GLY A 237 -2.03 13.79 6.59
C GLY A 237 -1.24 13.81 7.90
N LEU A 238 -0.20 12.98 8.04
CA LEU A 238 0.67 12.97 9.22
C LEU A 238 1.39 14.32 9.43
N LEU A 239 1.81 14.99 8.35
CA LEU A 239 2.45 16.31 8.42
C LEU A 239 1.47 17.42 8.84
N HIS A 240 0.20 17.30 8.46
CA HIS A 240 -0.87 18.21 8.90
C HIS A 240 -1.42 17.89 10.30
N GLY A 241 -0.94 16.82 10.94
CA GLY A 241 -1.34 16.43 12.30
C GLY A 241 -2.54 15.48 12.35
N ASP A 242 -2.98 14.95 11.22
CA ASP A 242 -4.05 13.96 11.15
C ASP A 242 -3.55 12.59 11.63
N PHE A 243 -4.16 12.07 12.69
CA PHE A 243 -3.91 10.69 13.13
C PHE A 243 -5.13 10.06 13.82
N PRO A 244 -5.59 8.89 13.36
CA PRO A 244 -5.26 8.27 12.06
C PRO A 244 -5.75 9.14 10.88
N VAL A 245 -5.03 9.13 9.76
CA VAL A 245 -5.47 9.76 8.51
C VAL A 245 -6.70 8.99 7.98
N ARG A 246 -7.82 9.70 7.77
CA ARG A 246 -9.10 9.09 7.33
C ARG A 246 -9.60 9.62 5.99
N ASN A 247 -9.46 10.91 5.78
CA ASN A 247 -9.79 11.57 4.54
C ASN A 247 -8.48 12.17 4.00
N MET A 248 -8.01 11.66 2.86
CA MET A 248 -6.72 12.07 2.30
C MET A 248 -6.92 13.27 1.40
N LEU A 249 -6.33 14.42 1.75
CA LEU A 249 -6.40 15.63 0.93
C LEU A 249 -5.91 15.35 -0.50
N PHE A 250 -4.73 14.73 -0.62
CA PHE A 250 -3.96 14.50 -1.85
C PHE A 250 -4.73 14.01 -3.10
N PHE A 251 -5.87 13.37 -2.92
CA PHE A 251 -6.68 12.83 -4.02
C PHE A 251 -7.61 13.88 -4.61
N ASN A 252 -7.89 13.75 -5.92
CA ASN A 252 -8.87 14.58 -6.64
C ASN A 252 -8.55 16.08 -6.53
N ASP A 253 -7.33 16.51 -6.87
CA ASP A 253 -6.91 17.91 -6.78
C ASP A 253 -7.14 18.57 -5.41
N ASP A 254 -6.77 17.87 -4.35
CA ASP A 254 -6.91 18.37 -2.98
C ASP A 254 -8.38 18.54 -2.52
N TYR A 255 -9.36 17.90 -3.18
CA TYR A 255 -10.75 17.87 -2.71
C TYR A 255 -10.99 16.93 -1.53
N GLY A 256 -10.09 15.96 -1.33
CA GLY A 256 -10.21 14.93 -0.31
C GLY A 256 -10.79 13.61 -0.83
N TYR A 257 -10.34 12.48 -0.29
CA TYR A 257 -10.86 11.15 -0.59
C TYR A 257 -10.79 10.20 0.62
N PRO A 258 -11.90 9.57 1.06
CA PRO A 258 -11.98 8.80 2.30
C PRO A 258 -11.50 7.35 2.11
N VAL A 259 -10.49 7.11 1.27
CA VAL A 259 -9.98 5.76 1.00
C VAL A 259 -9.53 5.04 2.26
N SER A 260 -8.96 5.76 3.24
CA SER A 260 -8.55 5.20 4.54
C SER A 260 -9.70 4.76 5.45
N VAL A 261 -10.93 5.16 5.13
CA VAL A 261 -12.13 4.67 5.81
C VAL A 261 -12.57 3.33 5.21
N PHE A 262 -12.47 3.18 3.89
CA PHE A 262 -12.91 1.99 3.16
C PHE A 262 -11.83 0.92 3.02
N TYR A 263 -10.55 1.30 3.10
CA TYR A 263 -9.39 0.46 2.83
C TYR A 263 -8.42 0.47 4.01
N GLY A 264 -7.93 -0.70 4.40
CA GLY A 264 -6.96 -0.83 5.49
C GLY A 264 -5.60 -0.24 5.14
N ASP A 265 -5.08 0.62 6.01
CA ASP A 265 -3.81 1.35 5.83
C ASP A 265 -2.72 1.01 6.85
N LEU A 266 -3.00 0.17 7.86
CA LEU A 266 -2.13 0.06 9.06
C LEU A 266 -0.65 -0.18 8.70
N LEU A 267 -0.39 -1.05 7.73
CA LEU A 267 0.98 -1.33 7.29
C LEU A 267 1.54 -0.29 6.31
N LEU A 268 0.70 0.50 5.64
CA LEU A 268 1.10 1.63 4.79
C LEU A 268 1.61 2.84 5.59
N TYR A 269 1.31 2.93 6.89
CA TYR A 269 1.97 3.90 7.76
C TYR A 269 3.50 3.70 7.80
N ILE A 270 4.00 2.49 7.55
CA ILE A 270 5.45 2.23 7.51
C ILE A 270 6.12 3.01 6.36
N PRO A 271 5.76 2.80 5.07
CA PRO A 271 6.31 3.60 3.98
C PRO A 271 5.93 5.08 4.07
N ALA A 272 4.75 5.43 4.62
CA ALA A 272 4.39 6.85 4.81
C ALA A 272 5.32 7.57 5.80
N ILE A 273 5.71 6.92 6.91
CA ILE A 273 6.71 7.48 7.83
C ILE A 273 8.08 7.61 7.13
N MET A 274 8.45 6.68 6.25
CA MET A 274 9.67 6.82 5.45
C MET A 274 9.57 8.02 4.51
N ARG A 275 8.38 8.27 3.95
CA ARG A 275 8.13 9.45 3.12
C ARG A 275 8.28 10.75 3.92
N VAL A 276 7.72 10.83 5.13
CA VAL A 276 7.93 11.95 6.07
C VAL A 276 9.42 12.17 6.41
N ILE A 277 10.21 11.11 6.55
CA ILE A 277 11.67 11.21 6.78
C ILE A 277 12.35 11.89 5.58
N GLY A 278 11.89 11.65 4.35
CA GLY A 278 12.42 12.22 3.11
C GLY A 278 12.80 11.18 2.05
N PHE A 279 12.44 9.91 2.23
CA PHE A 279 12.63 8.93 1.17
C PHE A 279 11.70 9.27 0.00
N THR A 280 12.09 8.98 -1.24
CA THR A 280 11.15 9.03 -2.37
C THR A 280 10.04 8.01 -2.15
N VAL A 281 8.84 8.28 -2.65
CA VAL A 281 7.69 7.37 -2.50
C VAL A 281 7.99 5.99 -3.09
N ASN A 282 8.72 5.94 -4.22
CA ASN A 282 9.18 4.69 -4.84
C ASN A 282 10.14 3.92 -3.92
N THR A 283 11.14 4.59 -3.33
CA THR A 283 12.08 3.91 -2.39
C THR A 283 11.35 3.39 -1.15
N ALA A 284 10.41 4.18 -0.61
CA ALA A 284 9.59 3.77 0.51
C ALA A 284 8.75 2.52 0.16
N TYR A 285 8.14 2.50 -1.03
CA TYR A 285 7.40 1.34 -1.55
C TYR A 285 8.29 0.10 -1.71
N LYS A 286 9.48 0.22 -2.30
CA LYS A 286 10.42 -0.91 -2.43
C LYS A 286 10.79 -1.50 -1.07
N LEU A 287 11.11 -0.66 -0.10
CA LEU A 287 11.46 -1.08 1.25
C LEU A 287 10.26 -1.73 1.97
N TYR A 288 9.05 -1.24 1.69
CA TYR A 288 7.81 -1.89 2.12
C TYR A 288 7.67 -3.30 1.52
N VAL A 289 7.84 -3.49 0.21
CA VAL A 289 7.76 -4.82 -0.42
C VAL A 289 8.80 -5.79 0.18
N ILE A 290 10.05 -5.34 0.42
CA ILE A 290 11.08 -6.14 1.09
C ILE A 290 10.61 -6.58 2.49
N LEU A 291 10.03 -5.65 3.26
CA LEU A 291 9.48 -5.94 4.58
C LEU A 291 8.36 -6.99 4.49
N ILE A 292 7.43 -6.85 3.54
CA ILE A 292 6.33 -7.79 3.35
C ILE A 292 6.85 -9.18 2.93
N ASN A 293 7.86 -9.27 2.07
CA ASN A 293 8.53 -10.52 1.73
C ASN A 293 9.16 -11.18 2.97
N LEU A 294 9.82 -10.41 3.84
CA LEU A 294 10.38 -10.91 5.09
C LEU A 294 9.31 -11.40 6.07
N LEU A 295 8.24 -10.63 6.29
CA LEU A 295 7.14 -11.00 7.18
C LEU A 295 6.37 -12.22 6.65
N THR A 296 6.20 -12.34 5.34
CA THR A 296 5.60 -13.52 4.70
C THR A 296 6.48 -14.75 4.89
N THR A 297 7.80 -14.60 4.74
CA THR A 297 8.77 -15.68 4.98
C THR A 297 8.73 -16.15 6.43
N ILE A 298 8.72 -15.22 7.39
CA ILE A 298 8.68 -15.55 8.82
C ILE A 298 7.35 -16.25 9.16
N SER A 299 6.21 -15.69 8.77
CA SER A 299 4.89 -16.25 9.07
C SER A 299 4.72 -17.65 8.47
N CYS A 300 5.11 -17.86 7.22
CA CYS A 300 5.06 -19.17 6.58
C CYS A 300 6.02 -20.16 7.25
N TYR A 301 7.23 -19.75 7.62
CA TYR A 301 8.15 -20.62 8.35
C TYR A 301 7.59 -21.02 9.72
N LEU A 302 6.91 -20.11 10.43
CA LEU A 302 6.26 -20.42 11.71
C LEU A 302 5.17 -21.49 11.58
N LEU A 303 4.44 -21.50 10.46
CA LEU A 303 3.51 -22.58 10.12
C LEU A 303 4.28 -23.88 9.79
N CYS A 304 5.20 -23.81 8.84
CA CYS A 304 5.85 -24.99 8.28
C CYS A 304 6.74 -25.73 9.28
N LYS A 305 7.37 -25.03 10.23
CA LYS A 305 8.21 -25.65 11.27
C LYS A 305 7.41 -26.52 12.26
N ASP A 306 6.13 -26.20 12.45
CA ASP A 306 5.23 -26.99 13.31
C ASP A 306 4.66 -28.19 12.54
N LEU A 307 4.67 -28.13 11.20
CA LEU A 307 4.16 -29.17 10.31
C LEU A 307 5.21 -30.20 9.86
N PHE A 308 6.48 -29.77 9.74
CA PHE A 308 7.53 -30.50 9.06
C PHE A 308 8.90 -30.35 9.73
N ARG A 309 9.83 -31.25 9.40
CA ARG A 309 11.25 -31.13 9.78
C ARG A 309 11.86 -29.84 9.21
N ASN A 310 12.81 -29.24 9.95
CA ASN A 310 13.41 -27.93 9.63
C ASN A 310 13.76 -27.71 8.14
N LYS A 311 14.44 -28.67 7.49
CA LYS A 311 14.82 -28.51 6.07
C LYS A 311 13.62 -28.46 5.13
N ILE A 312 12.59 -29.28 5.39
CA ILE A 312 11.34 -29.30 4.61
C ILE A 312 10.55 -28.03 4.90
N ALA A 313 10.56 -27.56 6.14
CA ALA A 313 9.90 -26.32 6.52
C ALA A 313 10.47 -25.09 5.79
N LEU A 314 11.80 -24.99 5.70
CA LEU A 314 12.48 -23.96 4.90
C LEU A 314 12.14 -24.08 3.41
N ALA A 315 12.16 -25.30 2.85
CA ALA A 315 11.82 -25.53 1.45
C ALA A 315 10.36 -25.13 1.14
N ALA A 316 9.41 -25.53 1.98
CA ALA A 316 8.01 -25.15 1.82
C ALA A 316 7.81 -23.63 1.94
N THR A 317 8.55 -22.99 2.85
CA THR A 317 8.55 -21.52 2.99
C THR A 317 9.06 -20.83 1.72
N ALA A 318 10.16 -21.31 1.15
CA ALA A 318 10.68 -20.79 -0.12
C ALA A 318 9.65 -20.92 -1.24
N VAL A 319 9.03 -22.10 -1.38
CA VAL A 319 8.00 -22.36 -2.39
C VAL A 319 6.78 -21.44 -2.24
N TYR A 320 6.33 -21.16 -1.02
CA TYR A 320 5.21 -20.24 -0.78
C TYR A 320 5.56 -18.80 -1.19
N VAL A 321 6.73 -18.33 -0.78
CA VAL A 321 7.17 -16.95 -1.00
C VAL A 321 7.48 -16.69 -2.48
N THR A 322 7.92 -17.70 -3.22
CA THR A 322 8.22 -17.62 -4.67
C THR A 322 7.15 -18.26 -5.56
N ALA A 323 5.94 -18.49 -5.05
CA ALA A 323 4.84 -19.01 -5.86
C ALA A 323 4.46 -18.00 -6.95
N ASN A 324 4.22 -18.47 -8.19
CA ASN A 324 4.01 -17.58 -9.34
C ASN A 324 2.84 -16.61 -9.11
N TYR A 325 1.71 -17.09 -8.61
CA TYR A 325 0.56 -16.24 -8.29
C TYR A 325 0.89 -15.15 -7.25
N ARG A 326 1.71 -15.46 -6.23
CA ARG A 326 2.16 -14.45 -5.27
C ARG A 326 3.06 -13.41 -5.93
N LEU A 327 4.00 -13.85 -6.78
CA LEU A 327 4.88 -12.94 -7.48
C LEU A 327 4.12 -12.03 -8.46
N LEU A 328 3.10 -12.58 -9.14
CA LEU A 328 2.15 -11.82 -9.95
C LEU A 328 1.48 -10.71 -9.13
N ASP A 329 0.97 -11.03 -7.94
CA ASP A 329 0.32 -10.04 -7.06
C ASP A 329 1.28 -8.92 -6.63
N VAL A 330 2.54 -9.25 -6.36
CA VAL A 330 3.55 -8.28 -5.90
C VAL A 330 4.03 -7.37 -7.03
N PHE A 331 4.36 -7.93 -8.20
CA PHE A 331 5.14 -7.22 -9.22
C PHE A 331 4.36 -6.80 -10.46
N VAL A 332 3.27 -7.50 -10.81
CA VAL A 332 2.47 -7.17 -12.01
C VAL A 332 1.17 -6.52 -11.64
N ARG A 333 0.43 -7.08 -10.69
CA ARG A 333 -0.79 -6.45 -10.21
C ARG A 333 -0.50 -5.31 -9.26
N THR A 334 0.64 -5.38 -8.57
CA THR A 334 0.98 -4.47 -7.45
C THR A 334 -0.18 -4.32 -6.46
N ALA A 335 -0.90 -5.42 -6.22
CA ALA A 335 -2.11 -5.45 -5.41
C ALA A 335 -1.73 -5.40 -3.92
N VAL A 336 -1.40 -4.20 -3.43
CA VAL A 336 -0.75 -4.01 -2.12
C VAL A 336 -1.55 -4.62 -0.99
N GLY A 337 -2.87 -4.46 -1.00
CA GLY A 337 -3.72 -5.11 -0.01
C GLY A 337 -3.60 -6.64 -0.03
N GLU A 338 -3.71 -7.25 -1.21
CA GLU A 338 -3.75 -8.72 -1.37
C GLU A 338 -2.41 -9.38 -1.05
N TYR A 339 -1.28 -8.87 -1.56
CA TYR A 339 0.01 -9.48 -1.25
C TYR A 339 0.43 -9.24 0.21
N THR A 340 -0.03 -8.15 0.84
CA THR A 340 0.17 -7.90 2.28
C THR A 340 -0.65 -8.86 3.13
N ALA A 341 -1.89 -9.15 2.70
CA ALA A 341 -2.76 -10.15 3.34
C ALA A 341 -2.10 -11.53 3.40
N MET A 342 -1.21 -11.85 2.44
CA MET A 342 -0.47 -13.13 2.42
C MET A 342 0.44 -13.38 3.62
N ILE A 343 0.81 -12.35 4.41
CA ILE A 343 1.50 -12.54 5.69
C ILE A 343 0.62 -13.34 6.67
N PHE A 344 -0.69 -13.14 6.63
CA PHE A 344 -1.59 -13.56 7.68
C PHE A 344 -2.20 -14.94 7.44
N PHE A 345 -2.33 -15.41 6.19
CA PHE A 345 -2.89 -16.74 5.94
C PHE A 345 -2.09 -17.88 6.60
N PRO A 346 -0.75 -17.88 6.61
CA PRO A 346 0.00 -18.88 7.35
C PRO A 346 -0.22 -18.82 8.87
N ILE A 347 -0.43 -17.62 9.44
CA ILE A 347 -0.73 -17.43 10.87
C ILE A 347 -2.09 -18.02 11.22
N ILE A 348 -3.09 -17.78 10.37
CA ILE A 348 -4.44 -18.34 10.49
C ILE A 348 -4.38 -19.87 10.40
N ALA A 349 -3.70 -20.40 9.37
CA ALA A 349 -3.51 -21.83 9.20
C ALA A 349 -2.78 -22.48 10.38
N LEU A 350 -1.81 -21.78 10.99
CA LEU A 350 -1.10 -22.26 12.18
C LEU A 350 -2.04 -22.39 13.38
N ALA A 351 -2.87 -21.37 13.65
CA ALA A 351 -3.85 -21.40 14.74
C ALA A 351 -4.85 -22.55 14.57
N VAL A 352 -5.40 -22.68 13.36
CA VAL A 352 -6.35 -23.72 12.98
C VAL A 352 -5.74 -25.11 13.05
N PHE A 353 -4.52 -25.28 12.54
CA PHE A 353 -3.80 -26.56 12.58
C PHE A 353 -3.54 -27.00 14.02
N ARG A 354 -3.01 -26.12 14.88
CA ARG A 354 -2.75 -26.44 16.29
C ARG A 354 -4.01 -26.86 17.03
N GLU A 355 -5.13 -26.19 16.75
CA GLU A 355 -6.41 -26.54 17.38
C GLU A 355 -6.92 -27.90 16.92
N TYR A 356 -6.94 -28.17 15.60
CA TYR A 356 -7.48 -29.43 15.09
C TYR A 356 -6.55 -30.62 15.25
N SER A 357 -5.25 -30.43 15.39
CA SER A 357 -4.27 -31.50 15.63
C SER A 357 -4.15 -31.89 17.10
N ASP A 358 -4.85 -31.20 18.01
CA ASP A 358 -4.66 -31.31 19.46
C ASP A 358 -3.18 -31.13 19.88
N ALA A 359 -2.38 -30.44 19.07
CA ALA A 359 -1.02 -30.05 19.43
C ALA A 359 -1.04 -29.13 20.66
N ASP A 360 0.04 -29.11 21.46
CA ASP A 360 0.18 -28.40 22.75
C ASP A 360 -0.03 -26.87 22.68
N GLY A 361 -1.27 -26.47 22.45
CA GLY A 361 -1.74 -25.10 22.30
C GLY A 361 -2.86 -24.81 23.28
N SER A 362 -2.64 -23.82 24.14
CA SER A 362 -3.71 -23.19 24.91
C SER A 362 -4.72 -22.61 23.93
N GLU A 363 -6.00 -22.91 24.16
CA GLU A 363 -7.13 -22.37 23.37
C GLU A 363 -6.99 -20.85 23.20
N TRP A 364 -6.59 -20.15 24.26
CA TRP A 364 -6.34 -18.69 24.24
C TRP A 364 -5.26 -18.28 23.24
N LYS A 365 -4.16 -19.02 23.14
CA LYS A 365 -3.09 -18.70 22.20
C LYS A 365 -3.55 -18.88 20.76
N ASN A 366 -4.30 -19.96 20.49
CA ASN A 366 -4.84 -20.21 19.16
C ASN A 366 -5.88 -19.15 18.79
N SER A 367 -6.75 -18.74 19.73
CA SER A 367 -7.67 -17.62 19.53
C SER A 367 -6.96 -16.31 19.21
N ILE A 368 -5.87 -15.99 19.93
CA ILE A 368 -5.08 -14.77 19.69
C ILE A 368 -4.37 -14.84 18.34
N LEU A 369 -3.79 -15.97 17.96
CA LEU A 369 -3.15 -16.13 16.65
C LEU A 369 -4.16 -16.00 15.51
N LEU A 370 -5.34 -16.61 15.65
CA LEU A 370 -6.42 -16.49 14.67
C LEU A 370 -6.90 -15.03 14.59
N ALA A 371 -7.06 -14.35 15.72
CA ALA A 371 -7.44 -12.94 15.75
C ALA A 371 -6.39 -12.02 15.14
N VAL A 372 -5.09 -12.22 15.44
CA VAL A 372 -3.99 -11.46 14.80
C VAL A 372 -4.02 -11.65 13.29
N GLY A 373 -4.28 -12.87 12.83
CA GLY A 373 -4.45 -13.16 11.41
C GLY A 373 -5.64 -12.41 10.80
N MET A 374 -6.84 -12.55 11.36
CA MET A 374 -8.06 -11.93 10.83
C MET A 374 -8.03 -10.40 10.92
N THR A 375 -7.56 -9.83 12.02
CA THR A 375 -7.36 -8.38 12.16
C THR A 375 -6.32 -7.88 11.16
N GLY A 376 -5.23 -8.62 10.96
CA GLY A 376 -4.24 -8.32 9.92
C GLY A 376 -4.85 -8.25 8.52
N LEU A 377 -5.73 -9.22 8.18
CA LEU A 377 -6.47 -9.20 6.92
C LEU A 377 -7.41 -8.00 6.79
N ILE A 378 -8.14 -7.64 7.86
CA ILE A 378 -9.03 -6.44 7.84
C ILE A 378 -8.22 -5.16 7.57
N PHE A 379 -7.04 -5.03 8.17
CA PHE A 379 -6.18 -3.85 7.98
C PHE A 379 -5.32 -3.88 6.71
N SER A 380 -5.33 -4.96 5.93
CA SER A 380 -4.63 -5.03 4.65
C SER A 380 -5.57 -5.09 3.46
N HIS A 381 -6.59 -5.96 3.52
CA HIS A 381 -7.51 -6.23 2.43
C HIS A 381 -8.79 -6.91 2.94
N THR A 382 -9.86 -6.12 3.11
CA THR A 382 -11.15 -6.58 3.66
C THR A 382 -11.73 -7.77 2.90
N LEU A 383 -11.61 -7.80 1.57
CA LEU A 383 -12.06 -8.94 0.74
C LEU A 383 -11.33 -10.24 1.10
N SER A 384 -10.02 -10.18 1.38
CA SER A 384 -9.27 -11.37 1.83
C SER A 384 -9.74 -11.87 3.20
N ALA A 385 -10.21 -10.99 4.08
CA ALA A 385 -10.82 -11.37 5.34
C ALA A 385 -12.12 -12.15 5.12
N GLU A 386 -13.01 -11.67 4.24
CA GLU A 386 -14.25 -12.36 3.87
C GLU A 386 -13.98 -13.74 3.27
N MET A 387 -13.11 -13.81 2.25
CA MET A 387 -12.74 -15.07 1.62
C MET A 387 -12.15 -16.07 2.62
N THR A 388 -11.37 -15.58 3.59
CA THR A 388 -10.83 -16.43 4.66
C THR A 388 -11.92 -17.00 5.54
N VAL A 389 -12.99 -16.26 5.84
CA VAL A 389 -14.15 -16.79 6.58
C VAL A 389 -14.78 -17.96 5.83
N VAL A 390 -14.91 -17.87 4.49
CA VAL A 390 -15.39 -18.99 3.66
C VAL A 390 -14.46 -20.20 3.78
N ILE A 391 -13.14 -20.00 3.69
CA ILE A 391 -12.16 -21.09 3.83
C ILE A 391 -12.17 -21.71 5.24
N LEU A 392 -12.34 -20.90 6.29
CA LEU A 392 -12.49 -21.38 7.66
C LEU A 392 -13.77 -22.20 7.84
N ALA A 393 -14.88 -21.79 7.21
CA ALA A 393 -16.12 -22.54 7.22
C ALA A 393 -15.97 -23.90 6.51
N LEU A 394 -15.32 -23.94 5.34
CA LEU A 394 -15.00 -25.18 4.64
C LEU A 394 -14.08 -26.10 5.46
N THR A 395 -13.11 -25.51 6.18
CA THR A 395 -12.23 -26.24 7.10
C THR A 395 -13.00 -26.82 8.27
N ALA A 396 -13.89 -26.03 8.87
CA ALA A 396 -14.77 -26.45 9.96
C ALA A 396 -15.72 -27.58 9.53
N LEU A 397 -16.19 -27.56 8.27
CA LEU A 397 -17.00 -28.64 7.69
C LEU A 397 -16.16 -29.92 7.50
N PHE A 398 -14.94 -29.81 6.97
CA PHE A 398 -14.05 -30.96 6.81
C PHE A 398 -13.75 -31.64 8.15
N PHE A 399 -13.55 -30.85 9.20
CA PHE A 399 -13.29 -31.33 10.57
C PHE A 399 -14.54 -31.31 11.47
N PHE A 400 -15.75 -31.43 10.92
CA PHE A 400 -17.04 -31.24 11.62
C PHE A 400 -17.06 -31.80 13.06
N ARG A 401 -16.68 -33.07 13.25
CA ARG A 401 -16.68 -33.70 14.60
C ARG A 401 -15.73 -33.02 15.61
N ARG A 402 -14.60 -32.50 15.15
CA ARG A 402 -13.64 -31.76 16.00
C ARG A 402 -14.10 -30.32 16.23
N THR A 403 -14.74 -29.72 15.24
CA THR A 403 -15.28 -28.36 15.31
C THR A 403 -16.28 -28.19 16.46
N PHE A 404 -17.17 -29.17 16.66
CA PHE A 404 -18.19 -29.11 17.72
C PHE A 404 -17.67 -29.45 19.13
N ARG A 405 -16.35 -29.59 19.32
CA ARG A 405 -15.77 -29.69 20.66
C ARG A 405 -15.86 -28.34 21.37
N LYS A 406 -16.18 -28.36 22.67
CA LYS A 406 -16.27 -27.15 23.51
C LYS A 406 -15.03 -26.24 23.34
N LYS A 407 -13.83 -26.81 23.46
CA LYS A 407 -12.55 -26.10 23.28
C LYS A 407 -12.49 -25.33 21.96
N THR A 408 -12.78 -26.01 20.85
CA THR A 408 -12.68 -25.45 19.50
C THR A 408 -13.73 -24.36 19.24
N ILE A 409 -14.98 -24.55 19.72
CA ILE A 409 -16.01 -23.51 19.65
C ILE A 409 -15.57 -22.25 20.41
N PHE A 410 -15.11 -22.38 21.65
CA PHE A 410 -14.66 -21.24 22.44
C PHE A 410 -13.40 -20.59 21.84
N MET A 411 -12.54 -21.36 21.16
CA MET A 411 -11.40 -20.83 20.41
C MET A 411 -11.87 -19.83 19.34
N TYR A 412 -12.84 -20.23 18.49
CA TYR A 412 -13.42 -19.37 17.46
C TYR A 412 -14.17 -18.18 18.04
N ILE A 413 -15.01 -18.37 19.07
CA ILE A 413 -15.75 -17.26 19.69
C ILE A 413 -14.79 -16.19 20.22
N LYS A 414 -13.74 -16.60 20.94
CA LYS A 414 -12.72 -15.67 21.45
C LYS A 414 -11.98 -14.97 20.30
N ALA A 415 -11.64 -15.70 19.24
CA ALA A 415 -10.98 -15.12 18.08
C ALA A 415 -11.86 -14.05 17.41
N VAL A 416 -13.17 -14.30 17.25
CA VAL A 416 -14.13 -13.32 16.74
C VAL A 416 -14.16 -12.09 17.64
N LEU A 417 -14.32 -12.26 18.95
CA LEU A 417 -14.35 -11.14 19.90
C LEU A 417 -13.05 -10.31 19.85
N PHE A 418 -11.89 -10.97 19.88
CA PHE A 418 -10.61 -10.29 19.76
C PHE A 418 -10.46 -9.56 18.42
N THR A 419 -10.92 -10.16 17.32
CA THR A 419 -10.87 -9.55 15.99
C THR A 419 -11.72 -8.29 15.93
N LEU A 420 -12.96 -8.35 16.45
CA LEU A 420 -13.88 -7.21 16.47
C LEU A 420 -13.33 -6.06 17.30
N PHE A 421 -12.80 -6.33 18.50
CA PHE A 421 -12.27 -5.27 19.35
C PHE A 421 -10.92 -4.72 18.89
N ALA A 422 -10.01 -5.58 18.40
CA ALA A 422 -8.73 -5.14 17.84
C ALA A 422 -8.86 -4.49 16.45
N GLY A 423 -9.96 -4.77 15.73
CA GLY A 423 -10.29 -4.14 14.45
C GLY A 423 -11.23 -2.95 14.56
N ALA A 424 -11.67 -2.56 15.77
CA ALA A 424 -12.72 -1.57 15.96
C ALA A 424 -12.41 -0.21 15.31
N THR A 425 -11.16 0.22 15.34
CA THR A 425 -10.71 1.48 14.71
C THR A 425 -10.83 1.47 13.17
N PHE A 426 -10.93 0.31 12.53
CA PHE A 426 -11.28 0.22 11.11
C PHE A 426 -12.78 -0.02 10.92
N ILE A 427 -13.34 -1.00 11.64
CA ILE A 427 -14.73 -1.44 11.47
C ILE A 427 -15.73 -0.31 11.76
N VAL A 428 -15.51 0.49 12.80
CA VAL A 428 -16.46 1.55 13.18
C VAL A 428 -16.53 2.65 12.12
N PRO A 429 -15.42 3.29 11.68
CA PRO A 429 -15.46 4.25 10.58
C PRO A 429 -16.01 3.67 9.27
N PHE A 430 -15.59 2.44 8.93
CA PHE A 430 -16.06 1.76 7.73
C PHE A 430 -17.59 1.63 7.71
N LEU A 431 -18.18 1.12 8.79
CA LEU A 431 -19.63 0.95 8.89
C LEU A 431 -20.37 2.29 8.90
N ASP A 432 -19.80 3.30 9.56
CA ASP A 432 -20.38 4.64 9.60
C ASP A 432 -20.51 5.24 8.20
N TYR A 433 -19.42 5.23 7.42
CA TYR A 433 -19.43 5.73 6.04
C TYR A 433 -20.26 4.85 5.10
N TYR A 434 -20.13 3.53 5.20
CA TYR A 434 -20.86 2.61 4.32
C TYR A 434 -22.38 2.72 4.48
N LEU A 435 -22.86 2.99 5.70
CA LEU A 435 -24.29 3.14 5.98
C LEU A 435 -24.81 4.56 5.70
N ASN A 436 -24.02 5.60 5.99
CA ASN A 436 -24.49 6.98 6.05
C ASN A 436 -24.03 7.88 4.89
N THR A 437 -23.14 7.41 4.01
CA THR A 437 -22.61 8.19 2.88
C THR A 437 -23.00 7.57 1.54
N ASP A 438 -23.47 8.38 0.60
CA ASP A 438 -23.79 7.93 -0.75
C ASP A 438 -22.57 8.09 -1.67
N THR A 439 -21.82 7.00 -1.82
CA THR A 439 -20.65 6.90 -2.70
C THR A 439 -20.92 6.03 -3.92
N ASN A 440 -20.09 6.18 -4.96
CA ASN A 440 -20.19 5.35 -6.18
C ASN A 440 -20.15 3.85 -5.88
N ILE A 441 -19.27 3.38 -4.98
CA ILE A 441 -19.15 1.96 -4.61
C ILE A 441 -20.44 1.41 -3.99
N LYS A 442 -21.19 2.24 -3.24
CA LYS A 442 -22.47 1.82 -2.65
C LYS A 442 -23.51 1.63 -3.76
N ALA A 443 -23.57 2.57 -4.70
CA ALA A 443 -24.47 2.46 -5.85
C ALA A 443 -24.14 1.22 -6.72
N ILE A 444 -22.85 0.97 -6.98
CA ILE A 444 -22.39 -0.23 -7.71
C ILE A 444 -22.83 -1.51 -6.98
N ASN A 445 -22.64 -1.59 -5.67
CA ASN A 445 -23.01 -2.77 -4.89
C ASN A 445 -24.52 -3.01 -4.78
N GLU A 446 -25.31 -1.93 -4.68
CA GLU A 446 -26.76 -2.01 -4.46
C GLU A 446 -27.54 -2.29 -5.75
N TYR A 447 -27.09 -1.73 -6.88
CA TYR A 447 -27.78 -1.81 -8.16
C TYR A 447 -27.08 -2.70 -9.19
N GLY A 448 -25.78 -2.98 -9.02
CA GLY A 448 -24.98 -3.81 -9.91
C GLY A 448 -25.09 -5.30 -9.61
N ARG A 449 -25.21 -6.10 -10.68
CA ARG A 449 -24.95 -7.55 -10.63
C ARG A 449 -23.59 -7.82 -11.26
N GLU A 450 -22.63 -8.19 -10.43
CA GLU A 450 -21.27 -8.50 -10.88
C GLU A 450 -21.23 -9.91 -11.50
N LEU A 451 -21.20 -9.97 -12.84
CA LEU A 451 -21.01 -11.21 -13.59
C LEU A 451 -19.51 -11.48 -13.75
N ILE A 452 -18.92 -12.16 -12.77
CA ILE A 452 -17.47 -12.34 -12.65
C ILE A 452 -16.96 -13.65 -13.27
N GLN A 453 -17.83 -14.49 -13.83
CA GLN A 453 -17.46 -15.83 -14.32
C GLN A 453 -16.32 -15.80 -15.35
N TYR A 454 -16.38 -14.88 -16.31
CA TYR A 454 -15.38 -14.75 -17.38
C TYR A 454 -14.00 -14.32 -16.86
N ARG A 455 -13.98 -13.73 -15.66
CA ARG A 455 -12.77 -13.39 -14.90
C ARG A 455 -12.27 -14.59 -14.09
N GLY A 456 -12.82 -15.79 -14.24
CA GLY A 456 -12.26 -16.99 -13.63
C GLY A 456 -10.95 -17.43 -14.28
N ALA A 457 -10.06 -18.07 -13.53
CA ALA A 457 -8.86 -18.67 -14.12
C ALA A 457 -9.24 -19.92 -14.93
N TYR A 458 -8.71 -20.05 -16.15
CA TYR A 458 -8.94 -21.24 -16.96
C TYR A 458 -8.09 -22.40 -16.43
N ILE A 459 -8.54 -23.64 -16.61
CA ILE A 459 -7.72 -24.82 -16.25
C ILE A 459 -6.34 -24.76 -16.91
N SER A 460 -6.26 -24.30 -18.17
CA SER A 460 -5.01 -24.13 -18.89
C SER A 460 -4.08 -23.09 -18.25
N ASP A 461 -4.63 -22.05 -17.62
CA ASP A 461 -3.85 -21.01 -16.94
C ASP A 461 -3.05 -21.60 -15.77
N TYR A 462 -3.60 -22.58 -15.05
CA TYR A 462 -2.89 -23.25 -13.97
C TYR A 462 -1.60 -23.95 -14.41
N PHE A 463 -1.51 -24.37 -15.67
CA PHE A 463 -0.34 -25.04 -16.25
C PHE A 463 0.49 -24.13 -17.17
N ALA A 464 0.09 -22.88 -17.37
CA ALA A 464 0.77 -21.92 -18.25
C ALA A 464 2.00 -21.30 -17.55
N PHE A 465 2.97 -22.13 -17.16
CA PHE A 465 4.11 -21.70 -16.33
C PHE A 465 5.07 -20.72 -17.02
N PHE A 466 5.07 -20.68 -18.34
CA PHE A 466 5.97 -19.85 -19.17
C PHE A 466 5.21 -18.79 -19.97
N ARG A 467 3.94 -18.53 -19.63
CA ARG A 467 3.22 -17.39 -20.20
C ARG A 467 3.85 -16.10 -19.66
N ASP A 468 3.74 -15.03 -20.42
CA ASP A 468 3.96 -13.67 -19.93
C ASP A 468 3.15 -13.46 -18.62
N TYR A 469 3.81 -12.86 -17.62
CA TYR A 469 3.16 -12.51 -16.37
C TYR A 469 2.15 -11.36 -16.56
N PHE A 470 2.41 -10.47 -17.51
CA PHE A 470 1.58 -9.30 -17.79
C PHE A 470 0.31 -9.66 -18.58
N GLY A 471 -0.70 -8.81 -18.46
CA GLY A 471 -2.01 -8.98 -19.07
C GLY A 471 -3.13 -8.72 -18.07
N GLY A 472 -4.37 -8.93 -18.47
CA GLY A 472 -5.55 -8.60 -17.68
C GLY A 472 -6.60 -9.70 -17.64
N ALA A 473 -7.79 -9.29 -17.22
CA ALA A 473 -8.99 -10.09 -17.16
C ALA A 473 -9.63 -10.24 -18.56
N SER A 474 -9.02 -11.00 -19.47
CA SER A 474 -9.53 -11.10 -20.85
C SER A 474 -10.15 -12.45 -21.18
N ALA A 475 -11.20 -12.44 -22.00
CA ALA A 475 -11.70 -13.65 -22.66
C ALA A 475 -10.70 -14.17 -23.70
N ASN A 476 -9.87 -13.29 -24.26
CA ASN A 476 -8.81 -13.64 -25.20
C ASN A 476 -7.59 -14.18 -24.45
N VAL A 477 -7.20 -15.43 -24.74
CA VAL A 477 -6.14 -16.14 -24.00
C VAL A 477 -4.79 -15.45 -24.09
N THR A 478 -4.50 -14.73 -25.18
CA THR A 478 -3.22 -14.03 -25.38
C THR A 478 -3.07 -12.77 -24.54
N GLU A 479 -4.16 -12.22 -24.02
CA GLU A 479 -4.18 -11.00 -23.21
C GLU A 479 -4.31 -11.32 -21.70
N ARG A 480 -4.35 -12.60 -21.33
CA ARG A 480 -4.52 -13.03 -19.94
C ARG A 480 -3.20 -13.08 -19.21
N MET A 481 -3.14 -12.46 -18.04
CA MET A 481 -2.02 -12.61 -17.12
C MET A 481 -1.81 -14.05 -16.65
N GLN A 482 -0.63 -14.33 -16.11
CA GLN A 482 -0.26 -15.66 -15.63
C GLN A 482 -0.91 -16.02 -14.27
N THR A 483 -2.16 -16.49 -14.28
CA THR A 483 -2.89 -16.94 -13.08
C THR A 483 -2.55 -18.37 -12.64
N SER A 484 -1.25 -18.71 -12.56
CA SER A 484 -0.78 -20.03 -12.14
C SER A 484 -0.25 -20.05 -10.69
N PRO A 485 -0.52 -21.09 -9.89
CA PRO A 485 0.19 -21.32 -8.63
C PRO A 485 1.70 -21.53 -8.82
N GLY A 486 2.13 -21.97 -10.00
CA GLY A 486 3.51 -22.28 -10.34
C GLY A 486 3.81 -23.79 -10.40
N PRO A 487 4.86 -24.18 -11.14
CA PRO A 487 5.12 -25.57 -11.50
C PRO A 487 5.41 -26.48 -10.31
N ILE A 488 6.13 -26.00 -9.28
CA ILE A 488 6.41 -26.82 -8.08
C ILE A 488 5.12 -27.21 -7.37
N LEU A 489 4.20 -26.25 -7.18
CA LEU A 489 2.93 -26.48 -6.48
C LEU A 489 2.00 -27.38 -7.30
N MET A 490 1.95 -27.20 -8.61
CA MET A 490 1.19 -28.08 -9.50
C MET A 490 1.76 -29.52 -9.54
N LEU A 491 3.08 -29.68 -9.49
CA LEU A 491 3.70 -31.01 -9.34
C LEU A 491 3.38 -31.63 -7.98
N ALA A 492 3.37 -30.84 -6.90
CA ALA A 492 2.96 -31.32 -5.59
C ALA A 492 1.50 -31.80 -5.58
N LEU A 493 0.61 -31.13 -6.32
CA LEU A 493 -0.77 -31.59 -6.53
C LEU A 493 -0.82 -32.97 -7.17
N ILE A 494 -0.09 -33.16 -8.28
CA ILE A 494 -0.02 -34.45 -9.01
C ILE A 494 0.54 -35.56 -8.12
N PHE A 495 1.69 -35.33 -7.45
CA PHE A 495 2.28 -36.32 -6.56
C PHE A 495 1.40 -36.61 -5.34
N GLY A 496 0.72 -35.60 -4.80
CA GLY A 496 -0.26 -35.75 -3.73
C GLY A 496 -1.39 -36.71 -4.11
N ILE A 497 -1.95 -36.54 -5.31
CA ILE A 497 -2.94 -37.48 -5.89
C ILE A 497 -2.35 -38.89 -5.97
N CYS A 498 -1.12 -39.05 -6.50
CA CYS A 498 -0.48 -40.36 -6.58
C CYS A 498 -0.29 -41.03 -5.21
N PHE A 499 0.10 -40.28 -4.17
CA PHE A 499 0.22 -40.82 -2.81
C PHE A 499 -1.13 -41.24 -2.23
N VAL A 500 -2.19 -40.48 -2.49
CA VAL A 500 -3.56 -40.82 -2.06
C VAL A 500 -4.07 -42.07 -2.75
N ILE A 501 -3.94 -42.16 -4.08
CA ILE A 501 -4.37 -43.35 -4.86
C ILE A 501 -3.60 -44.60 -4.42
N ARG A 502 -2.31 -44.47 -4.10
CA ARG A 502 -1.47 -45.57 -3.59
C ARG A 502 -1.71 -45.92 -2.12
N GLY A 503 -2.66 -45.27 -1.44
CA GLY A 503 -2.95 -45.52 -0.02
C GLY A 503 -1.82 -45.11 0.94
N LYS A 504 -0.90 -44.24 0.50
CA LYS A 504 0.30 -43.81 1.23
C LYS A 504 0.17 -42.40 1.81
N SER A 505 -1.04 -41.85 1.88
CA SER A 505 -1.32 -40.51 2.41
C SER A 505 -1.81 -40.53 3.85
N ASP A 506 -1.43 -39.51 4.63
CA ASP A 506 -1.98 -39.23 5.95
C ASP A 506 -3.12 -38.19 5.89
N LEU A 507 -3.72 -37.88 7.04
CA LEU A 507 -4.82 -36.92 7.12
C LEU A 507 -4.40 -35.50 6.71
N LYS A 508 -3.17 -35.09 7.06
CA LYS A 508 -2.58 -33.78 6.72
C LYS A 508 -2.50 -33.62 5.21
N MET A 509 -1.94 -34.61 4.51
CA MET A 509 -1.84 -34.64 3.05
C MET A 509 -3.21 -34.65 2.38
N ARG A 510 -4.17 -35.44 2.88
CA ARG A 510 -5.54 -35.48 2.33
C ARG A 510 -6.25 -34.14 2.49
N TYR A 511 -6.16 -33.52 3.66
CA TYR A 511 -6.73 -32.20 3.92
C TYR A 511 -6.12 -31.14 2.98
N ALA A 512 -4.79 -31.10 2.86
CA ALA A 512 -4.10 -30.19 1.95
C ALA A 512 -4.47 -30.42 0.48
N LEU A 513 -4.62 -31.68 0.06
CA LEU A 513 -5.03 -32.03 -1.30
C LEU A 513 -6.46 -31.57 -1.60
N VAL A 514 -7.42 -31.87 -0.71
CA VAL A 514 -8.82 -31.47 -0.86
C VAL A 514 -8.92 -29.94 -0.85
N GLY A 515 -8.24 -29.27 0.08
CA GLY A 515 -8.17 -27.81 0.13
C GLY A 515 -7.66 -27.22 -1.18
N SER A 516 -6.54 -27.75 -1.70
CA SER A 516 -5.95 -27.32 -2.97
C SER A 516 -6.94 -27.46 -4.14
N ALA A 517 -7.58 -28.62 -4.27
CA ALA A 517 -8.52 -28.89 -5.35
C ALA A 517 -9.77 -28.00 -5.28
N VAL A 518 -10.32 -27.80 -4.07
CA VAL A 518 -11.51 -26.95 -3.85
C VAL A 518 -11.19 -25.49 -4.15
N THR A 519 -10.06 -24.97 -3.68
CA THR A 519 -9.69 -23.57 -3.94
C THR A 519 -9.36 -23.33 -5.40
N LEU A 520 -8.71 -24.28 -6.10
CA LEU A 520 -8.50 -24.22 -7.54
C LEU A 520 -9.82 -24.27 -8.33
N PHE A 521 -10.81 -25.00 -7.84
CA PHE A 521 -12.13 -25.02 -8.45
C PHE A 521 -12.84 -23.68 -8.27
N ILE A 522 -12.89 -23.15 -7.04
CA ILE A 522 -13.53 -21.86 -6.73
C ILE A 522 -12.86 -20.70 -7.50
N SER A 523 -11.54 -20.76 -7.70
CA SER A 523 -10.81 -19.74 -8.47
C SER A 523 -11.01 -19.78 -9.98
N SER A 524 -11.64 -20.86 -10.49
CA SER A 524 -11.77 -21.08 -11.93
C SER A 524 -13.05 -20.49 -12.51
N ASP A 525 -13.06 -20.39 -13.83
CA ASP A 525 -14.25 -20.11 -14.65
C ASP A 525 -15.23 -21.31 -14.71
N LEU A 526 -14.98 -22.40 -13.99
CA LEU A 526 -15.90 -23.53 -13.89
C LEU A 526 -16.80 -23.47 -12.64
N PHE A 527 -16.39 -22.73 -11.62
CA PHE A 527 -17.24 -22.51 -10.45
C PHE A 527 -18.35 -21.53 -10.83
N PRO A 528 -19.64 -21.83 -10.59
CA PRO A 528 -20.77 -21.11 -11.19
C PRO A 528 -21.06 -19.77 -10.48
N TRP A 529 -20.12 -18.84 -10.53
CA TRP A 529 -20.18 -17.51 -9.94
C TRP A 529 -21.41 -16.72 -10.39
N ASP A 530 -21.68 -16.65 -11.69
CA ASP A 530 -22.81 -15.87 -12.23
C ASP A 530 -24.16 -16.42 -11.75
N HIS A 531 -24.28 -17.75 -11.65
CA HIS A 531 -25.49 -18.39 -11.12
C HIS A 531 -25.65 -18.13 -9.62
N ILE A 532 -24.56 -18.12 -8.86
CA ILE A 532 -24.58 -17.82 -7.42
C ILE A 532 -24.99 -16.35 -7.21
N ALA A 533 -24.37 -15.43 -7.95
CA ALA A 533 -24.69 -14.00 -7.92
C ALA A 533 -26.18 -13.76 -8.24
N ALA A 534 -26.70 -14.44 -9.27
CA ALA A 534 -28.10 -14.32 -9.67
C ALA A 534 -29.10 -15.00 -8.72
N ALA A 535 -28.67 -15.99 -7.93
CA ALA A 535 -29.58 -16.80 -7.12
C ALA A 535 -30.10 -16.09 -5.86
N SER A 536 -29.31 -15.21 -5.24
CA SER A 536 -29.70 -14.51 -4.00
C SER A 536 -28.85 -13.28 -3.72
N GLY A 537 -29.32 -12.38 -2.85
CA GLY A 537 -28.53 -11.24 -2.38
C GLY A 537 -27.21 -11.66 -1.70
N LEU A 538 -27.23 -12.73 -0.90
CA LEU A 538 -26.01 -13.29 -0.31
C LEU A 538 -25.04 -13.80 -1.38
N GLY A 539 -25.57 -14.43 -2.43
CA GLY A 539 -24.77 -14.86 -3.58
C GLY A 539 -24.15 -13.69 -4.35
N ASN A 540 -24.89 -12.59 -4.52
CA ASN A 540 -24.36 -11.36 -5.11
C ASN A 540 -23.26 -10.75 -4.23
N SER A 541 -23.44 -10.76 -2.89
CA SER A 541 -22.39 -10.33 -1.96
C SER A 541 -21.11 -11.17 -2.10
N LEU A 542 -21.23 -12.51 -2.22
CA LEU A 542 -20.06 -13.37 -2.44
C LEU A 542 -19.35 -13.10 -3.78
N ALA A 543 -20.06 -12.62 -4.79
CA ALA A 543 -19.51 -12.23 -6.09
C ALA A 543 -18.79 -10.86 -6.05
N GLN A 544 -18.90 -10.09 -4.95
CA GLN A 544 -18.13 -8.84 -4.76
C GLN A 544 -16.62 -9.08 -4.59
N VAL A 545 -16.17 -10.34 -4.62
CA VAL A 545 -14.75 -10.67 -4.80
C VAL A 545 -14.19 -10.15 -6.12
N GLN A 546 -15.02 -9.72 -7.10
CA GLN A 546 -14.71 -9.15 -8.43
C GLN A 546 -13.91 -10.06 -9.39
N PHE A 547 -12.99 -10.85 -8.85
CA PHE A 547 -12.01 -11.64 -9.56
C PHE A 547 -11.87 -13.01 -8.88
N PRO A 548 -12.50 -14.07 -9.43
CA PRO A 548 -12.43 -15.41 -8.85
C PRO A 548 -11.00 -15.90 -8.60
N TRP A 549 -10.03 -15.54 -9.47
CA TRP A 549 -8.64 -15.96 -9.30
C TRP A 549 -8.02 -15.51 -7.96
N ARG A 550 -8.59 -14.53 -7.24
CA ARG A 550 -8.17 -14.18 -5.87
C ARG A 550 -8.16 -15.39 -4.92
N TYR A 551 -8.96 -16.42 -5.17
CA TYR A 551 -8.92 -17.66 -4.38
C TYR A 551 -7.64 -18.49 -4.59
N LEU A 552 -6.82 -18.20 -5.60
CA LEU A 552 -5.52 -18.84 -5.82
C LEU A 552 -4.55 -18.60 -4.66
N VAL A 553 -4.71 -17.51 -3.91
CA VAL A 553 -3.94 -17.26 -2.68
C VAL A 553 -4.05 -18.43 -1.69
N PHE A 554 -5.28 -18.95 -1.50
CA PHE A 554 -5.53 -20.10 -0.63
C PHE A 554 -5.07 -21.40 -1.27
N ALA A 555 -5.17 -21.51 -2.60
CA ALA A 555 -4.63 -22.64 -3.35
C ALA A 555 -3.12 -22.77 -3.13
N VAL A 556 -2.37 -21.66 -3.20
CA VAL A 556 -0.93 -21.59 -2.92
C VAL A 556 -0.63 -22.03 -1.48
N LEU A 557 -1.41 -21.61 -0.49
CA LEU A 557 -1.24 -22.03 0.91
C LEU A 557 -1.47 -23.54 1.09
N PHE A 558 -2.58 -24.08 0.61
CA PHE A 558 -2.88 -25.51 0.72
C PHE A 558 -1.87 -26.36 -0.05
N MET A 559 -1.48 -25.93 -1.25
CA MET A 559 -0.48 -26.65 -2.04
C MET A 559 0.91 -26.57 -1.42
N THR A 560 1.24 -25.52 -0.66
CA THR A 560 2.49 -25.44 0.11
C THR A 560 2.53 -26.51 1.21
N ILE A 561 1.43 -26.68 1.94
CA ILE A 561 1.30 -27.74 2.94
C ILE A 561 1.35 -29.12 2.26
N LEU A 562 0.71 -29.25 1.10
CA LEU A 562 0.74 -30.48 0.31
C LEU A 562 2.16 -30.81 -0.16
N PHE A 563 2.90 -29.82 -0.68
CA PHE A 563 4.30 -29.93 -1.09
C PHE A 563 5.17 -30.45 0.06
N GLY A 564 5.09 -29.83 1.24
CA GLY A 564 5.85 -30.29 2.41
C GLY A 564 5.53 -31.74 2.77
N SER A 565 4.25 -32.13 2.70
CA SER A 565 3.81 -33.51 2.97
C SER A 565 4.30 -34.50 1.91
N VAL A 566 4.31 -34.10 0.65
CA VAL A 566 4.81 -34.90 -0.49
C VAL A 566 6.32 -35.14 -0.36
N ILE A 567 7.11 -34.11 -0.04
CA ILE A 567 8.55 -34.25 0.18
C ILE A 567 8.84 -35.14 1.39
N GLU A 568 8.12 -34.93 2.50
CA GLU A 568 8.26 -35.74 3.71
C GLU A 568 7.99 -37.23 3.43
N LYS A 569 6.88 -37.56 2.76
CA LYS A 569 6.56 -38.93 2.37
C LYS A 569 7.51 -39.50 1.31
N GLY A 570 7.95 -38.69 0.35
CA GLY A 570 8.95 -39.10 -0.64
C GLY A 570 10.28 -39.52 0.00
N ILE A 571 10.73 -38.79 1.02
CA ILE A 571 11.93 -39.13 1.80
C ILE A 571 11.67 -40.35 2.71
N GLU A 572 10.54 -40.39 3.41
CA GLU A 572 10.14 -41.52 4.28
C GLU A 572 10.13 -42.85 3.52
N TYR A 573 9.57 -42.86 2.31
CA TYR A 573 9.53 -44.02 1.42
C TYR A 573 10.80 -44.22 0.58
N LYS A 574 11.88 -43.47 0.85
CA LYS A 574 13.17 -43.53 0.13
C LYS A 574 13.05 -43.36 -1.39
N ALA A 575 12.00 -42.69 -1.87
CA ALA A 575 11.88 -42.33 -3.27
C ALA A 575 12.85 -41.20 -3.63
N TRP A 576 13.12 -40.29 -2.67
CA TRP A 576 14.05 -39.18 -2.81
C TRP A 576 14.98 -39.08 -1.59
N GLY A 577 16.14 -38.45 -1.77
CA GLY A 577 17.04 -38.09 -0.67
C GLY A 577 16.96 -36.60 -0.32
N ASP A 578 17.61 -36.19 0.77
CA ASP A 578 17.66 -34.79 1.25
C ASP A 578 18.09 -33.77 0.18
N LYS A 579 18.82 -34.20 -0.86
CA LYS A 579 19.27 -33.33 -1.97
C LYS A 579 18.11 -32.74 -2.79
N ILE A 580 16.90 -33.31 -2.72
CA ILE A 580 15.72 -32.76 -3.40
C ILE A 580 15.41 -31.33 -2.93
N ILE A 581 15.69 -31.01 -1.67
CA ILE A 581 15.49 -29.68 -1.10
C ILE A 581 16.38 -28.64 -1.81
N VAL A 582 17.62 -29.01 -2.15
CA VAL A 582 18.53 -28.11 -2.90
C VAL A 582 17.99 -27.87 -4.30
N ALA A 583 17.49 -28.91 -4.98
CA ALA A 583 16.89 -28.77 -6.30
C ALA A 583 15.66 -27.85 -6.29
N VAL A 584 14.82 -27.94 -5.24
CA VAL A 584 13.67 -27.04 -5.05
C VAL A 584 14.12 -25.59 -4.89
N VAL A 585 15.12 -25.32 -4.04
CA VAL A 585 15.63 -23.95 -3.83
C VAL A 585 16.23 -23.38 -5.13
N VAL A 586 17.02 -24.18 -5.86
CA VAL A 586 17.56 -23.79 -7.17
C VAL A 586 16.44 -23.49 -8.16
N PHE A 587 15.37 -24.29 -8.17
CA PHE A 587 14.23 -24.03 -9.03
C PHE A 587 13.50 -22.74 -8.64
N CYS A 588 13.31 -22.45 -7.35
CA CYS A 588 12.71 -21.20 -6.89
C CYS A 588 13.53 -19.98 -7.37
N LEU A 589 14.86 -20.08 -7.33
CA LEU A 589 15.76 -19.06 -7.88
C LEU A 589 15.59 -18.91 -9.40
N ILE A 590 15.55 -20.02 -10.16
CA ILE A 590 15.36 -19.99 -11.62
C ILE A 590 14.01 -19.38 -11.99
N ASN A 591 12.94 -19.75 -11.30
CA ASN A 591 11.60 -19.20 -11.50
C ASN A 591 11.57 -17.70 -11.26
N ASN A 592 12.28 -17.23 -10.23
CA ASN A 592 12.40 -15.81 -9.95
C ASN A 592 13.24 -15.07 -11.00
N CYS A 593 14.35 -15.67 -11.48
CA CYS A 593 15.12 -15.10 -12.59
C CYS A 593 14.30 -15.00 -13.88
N PHE A 594 13.40 -15.96 -14.13
CA PHE A 594 12.48 -15.88 -15.27
C PHE A 594 11.52 -14.69 -15.15
N LEU A 595 10.95 -14.47 -13.97
CA LEU A 595 10.15 -13.26 -13.71
C LEU A 595 10.97 -11.98 -13.95
N ILE A 596 12.15 -11.87 -13.35
CA ILE A 596 13.03 -10.69 -13.53
C ILE A 596 13.29 -10.43 -15.01
N SER A 597 13.53 -11.47 -15.82
CA SER A 597 13.74 -11.28 -17.26
C SER A 597 12.53 -10.71 -17.99
N GLN A 598 11.31 -10.98 -17.52
CA GLN A 598 10.07 -10.41 -18.09
C GLN A 598 9.81 -9.00 -17.56
N LEU A 599 10.14 -8.73 -16.29
CA LEU A 599 10.01 -7.40 -15.70
C LEU A 599 10.99 -6.41 -16.35
N ASP A 600 12.24 -6.81 -16.58
CA ASP A 600 13.27 -5.98 -17.24
C ASP A 600 12.84 -5.54 -18.66
N GLU A 601 12.12 -6.38 -19.41
CA GLU A 601 11.55 -6.02 -20.72
C GLU A 601 10.42 -4.98 -20.62
N LYS A 602 9.81 -4.80 -19.44
CA LYS A 602 8.59 -4.01 -19.22
C LYS A 602 8.79 -2.81 -18.29
N ILE A 603 9.93 -2.70 -17.61
CA ILE A 603 10.30 -1.49 -16.86
C ILE A 603 10.60 -0.40 -17.89
N ALA A 604 9.60 0.45 -18.12
CA ALA A 604 9.84 1.78 -18.66
C ALA A 604 10.79 2.51 -17.68
N GLN A 605 11.77 3.22 -18.22
CA GLN A 605 12.95 3.75 -17.51
C GLN A 605 12.65 4.91 -16.52
N ASP A 606 11.52 4.90 -15.83
CA ASP A 606 11.18 5.93 -14.86
C ASP A 606 11.86 5.60 -13.52
N CYS A 607 13.10 6.09 -13.42
CA CYS A 607 14.05 5.77 -12.36
C CYS A 607 13.76 6.48 -11.02
N PHE A 608 12.77 7.37 -11.01
CA PHE A 608 12.43 8.27 -9.91
C PHE A 608 10.95 8.63 -10.05
N MET A 609 10.17 8.68 -8.96
CA MET A 609 8.76 9.09 -8.98
C MET A 609 8.56 9.94 -7.72
N ASP A 610 8.10 11.17 -7.88
CA ASP A 610 7.79 12.11 -6.80
C ASP A 610 6.28 12.35 -6.64
N SER A 611 5.92 12.97 -5.52
CA SER A 611 4.57 13.43 -5.17
C SER A 611 3.85 14.17 -6.29
N ALA A 612 4.52 15.05 -7.04
CA ALA A 612 3.84 15.86 -8.07
C ALA A 612 3.46 15.06 -9.33
N GLU A 613 4.02 13.85 -9.50
CA GLU A 613 3.67 12.94 -10.61
C GLU A 613 2.43 12.11 -10.28
N LEU A 614 2.18 11.86 -9.00
CA LEU A 614 1.13 10.95 -8.54
C LEU A 614 -0.32 11.42 -8.77
N PRO A 615 -0.66 12.72 -8.85
CA PRO A 615 -2.04 13.15 -9.06
C PRO A 615 -2.66 12.49 -10.29
N GLN A 616 -1.89 12.23 -11.35
CA GLN A 616 -2.40 11.55 -12.56
C GLN A 616 -3.07 10.20 -12.29
N TYR A 617 -2.69 9.51 -11.21
CA TYR A 617 -3.29 8.23 -10.77
C TYR A 617 -4.47 8.41 -9.81
N THR A 618 -4.84 9.65 -9.52
CA THR A 618 -6.00 10.02 -8.71
C THR A 618 -7.23 10.40 -9.55
N TYR A 619 -7.10 10.47 -10.88
CA TYR A 619 -8.18 10.80 -11.81
C TYR A 619 -8.76 9.57 -12.52
N TYR A 620 -9.93 9.77 -13.14
CA TYR A 620 -10.57 8.84 -14.07
C TYR A 620 -9.73 8.70 -15.35
N SER A 621 -9.44 7.46 -15.77
CA SER A 621 -8.94 7.15 -17.11
C SER A 621 -10.13 6.90 -18.04
N THR A 622 -10.24 7.69 -19.12
CA THR A 622 -11.27 7.53 -20.16
C THR A 622 -10.95 6.44 -21.17
N ASP A 623 -9.76 5.83 -21.12
CA ASP A 623 -9.36 4.78 -22.06
C ASP A 623 -10.04 3.43 -21.71
N PRO A 624 -10.88 2.88 -22.59
CA PRO A 624 -11.53 1.59 -22.36
C PRO A 624 -10.56 0.41 -22.21
N SER A 625 -9.31 0.55 -22.67
CA SER A 625 -8.24 -0.44 -22.51
C SER A 625 -7.53 -0.30 -21.15
N ASP A 626 -7.61 0.88 -20.56
CA ASP A 626 -7.12 1.25 -19.24
C ASP A 626 -8.31 1.29 -18.26
N ALA A 627 -9.07 0.20 -18.26
CA ALA A 627 -10.28 -0.03 -17.45
C ALA A 627 -9.95 -0.16 -15.95
N THR A 628 -9.25 0.84 -15.44
CA THR A 628 -8.81 0.93 -14.07
C THR A 628 -9.57 2.05 -13.40
N LEU A 629 -10.61 1.65 -12.68
CA LEU A 629 -11.51 2.52 -11.93
C LEU A 629 -10.79 3.09 -10.70
N TYR A 630 -9.63 3.72 -10.85
CA TYR A 630 -8.88 4.23 -9.72
C TYR A 630 -9.54 5.51 -9.19
N SER A 631 -9.69 5.59 -7.88
CA SER A 631 -9.99 6.84 -7.15
C SER A 631 -11.38 7.47 -7.31
N VAL A 632 -12.32 6.83 -8.03
CA VAL A 632 -13.74 7.28 -8.08
C VAL A 632 -14.70 6.45 -7.23
N GLU A 633 -14.30 5.24 -6.80
CA GLU A 633 -15.16 4.31 -6.05
C GLU A 633 -15.73 4.94 -4.77
N TYR A 634 -14.91 5.69 -4.03
CA TYR A 634 -15.31 6.30 -2.75
C TYR A 634 -15.67 7.79 -2.91
N MET A 635 -15.79 8.27 -4.16
CA MET A 635 -16.22 9.63 -4.45
C MET A 635 -17.71 9.78 -4.16
N ILE A 636 -18.13 11.01 -3.86
CA ILE A 636 -19.54 11.37 -3.69
C ILE A 636 -20.30 11.01 -4.97
N LEU A 637 -21.44 10.34 -4.81
CA LEU A 637 -22.27 9.91 -5.93
C LEU A 637 -22.69 11.12 -6.80
N GLY A 638 -22.37 11.05 -8.09
CA GLY A 638 -22.72 12.08 -9.08
C GLY A 638 -21.69 13.18 -9.28
N ALA A 639 -20.65 13.27 -8.45
CA ALA A 639 -19.54 14.19 -8.70
C ALA A 639 -18.74 13.77 -9.95
N GLN A 640 -18.21 14.73 -10.69
CA GLN A 640 -17.35 14.56 -11.86
C GLN A 640 -15.99 15.16 -11.57
N VAL A 641 -14.91 14.46 -11.95
CA VAL A 641 -13.54 14.89 -11.65
C VAL A 641 -13.09 16.00 -12.62
N GLU A 642 -13.69 16.03 -13.80
CA GLU A 642 -13.45 17.01 -14.86
C GLU A 642 -13.99 18.40 -14.50
N ASP A 643 -15.00 18.46 -13.63
CA ASP A 643 -15.67 19.70 -13.18
C ASP A 643 -15.15 20.17 -11.80
N LEU A 644 -13.96 19.75 -11.39
CA LEU A 644 -13.34 20.21 -10.14
C LEU A 644 -12.67 21.57 -10.37
N GLU A 645 -12.92 22.51 -9.47
CA GLU A 645 -12.39 23.87 -9.51
C GLU A 645 -11.73 24.26 -8.18
N CYS A 646 -10.64 25.03 -8.19
CA CYS A 646 -9.92 25.39 -6.95
C CYS A 646 -10.41 26.67 -6.26
N ASP A 647 -11.26 27.44 -6.94
CA ASP A 647 -11.71 28.75 -6.47
C ASP A 647 -12.85 28.68 -5.46
N LEU A 648 -12.96 29.69 -4.61
CA LEU A 648 -14.12 29.85 -3.73
C LEU A 648 -15.34 30.30 -4.53
N HIS A 649 -16.44 29.57 -4.45
CA HIS A 649 -17.70 30.01 -5.06
C HIS A 649 -18.53 30.75 -4.02
N VAL A 650 -19.03 31.92 -4.37
CA VAL A 650 -19.88 32.73 -3.49
C VAL A 650 -21.16 33.13 -4.21
N ASN A 651 -22.27 33.17 -3.47
CA ASN A 651 -23.56 33.62 -3.98
C ASN A 651 -24.18 34.62 -3.00
N GLY A 652 -24.40 35.85 -3.47
CA GLY A 652 -25.01 36.91 -2.67
C GLY A 652 -24.12 37.46 -1.55
N MET A 653 -22.80 37.27 -1.65
CA MET A 653 -21.81 37.73 -0.67
C MET A 653 -20.43 37.93 -1.31
N GLU A 654 -19.55 38.63 -0.60
CA GLU A 654 -18.11 38.63 -0.88
C GLU A 654 -17.41 37.62 0.03
N GLY A 655 -16.39 36.94 -0.51
CA GLY A 655 -15.54 36.08 0.30
C GLY A 655 -14.26 35.70 -0.42
N HIS A 656 -13.23 35.36 0.35
CA HIS A 656 -11.98 34.82 -0.17
C HIS A 656 -11.32 33.88 0.84
N ILE A 657 -10.54 32.92 0.33
CA ILE A 657 -9.81 31.98 1.17
C ILE A 657 -8.59 32.70 1.76
N ILE A 658 -8.46 32.67 3.09
CA ILE A 658 -7.33 33.28 3.80
C ILE A 658 -6.32 32.24 4.27
N ARG A 659 -6.74 30.99 4.46
CA ARG A 659 -5.87 29.89 4.87
C ARG A 659 -6.42 28.54 4.41
N GLN A 660 -5.51 27.65 4.01
CA GLN A 660 -5.76 26.23 3.84
C GLN A 660 -4.70 25.46 4.64
N ASP A 661 -5.12 24.46 5.40
CA ASP A 661 -4.24 23.60 6.19
C ASP A 661 -4.83 22.19 6.22
N GLY A 662 -4.30 21.29 5.37
CA GLY A 662 -4.94 20.01 5.13
C GLY A 662 -6.37 20.16 4.57
N LEU A 663 -7.32 19.47 5.19
CA LEU A 663 -8.75 19.55 4.86
C LEU A 663 -9.43 20.82 5.39
N ASP A 664 -8.79 21.54 6.31
CA ASP A 664 -9.36 22.72 6.96
C ASP A 664 -9.16 23.95 6.07
N ILE A 665 -10.23 24.74 5.92
CA ILE A 665 -10.25 25.98 5.13
C ILE A 665 -10.81 27.11 6.00
N SER A 666 -10.09 28.22 6.06
CA SER A 666 -10.58 29.47 6.65
C SER A 666 -10.88 30.46 5.53
N VAL A 667 -12.08 31.05 5.60
CA VAL A 667 -12.59 32.01 4.63
C VAL A 667 -13.01 33.29 5.34
N GLU A 668 -12.56 34.43 4.81
CA GLU A 668 -13.10 35.73 5.21
C GLU A 668 -14.33 36.01 4.35
N VAL A 669 -15.42 36.42 4.99
CA VAL A 669 -16.72 36.62 4.36
C VAL A 669 -17.35 37.95 4.74
N ASN A 670 -18.14 38.49 3.83
CA ASN A 670 -19.03 39.62 4.07
C ASN A 670 -20.35 39.36 3.32
N GLY A 671 -21.36 38.90 4.06
CA GLY A 671 -22.61 38.43 3.48
C GLY A 671 -23.82 38.59 4.40
N GLY A 672 -25.00 38.59 3.79
CA GLY A 672 -26.29 38.67 4.48
C GLY A 672 -26.93 37.31 4.74
N ALA A 673 -28.02 37.28 5.51
CA ALA A 673 -28.80 36.07 5.71
C ALA A 673 -29.27 35.46 4.36
N GLY A 674 -29.03 34.16 4.16
CA GLY A 674 -29.39 33.40 2.96
C GLY A 674 -28.32 33.35 1.88
N SER A 675 -27.22 34.11 2.00
CA SER A 675 -26.06 33.95 1.12
C SER A 675 -25.29 32.67 1.46
N TYR A 676 -24.53 32.15 0.51
CA TYR A 676 -23.72 30.96 0.72
C TYR A 676 -22.37 31.05 0.02
N LEU A 677 -21.45 30.22 0.50
CA LEU A 677 -20.17 29.95 -0.14
C LEU A 677 -19.97 28.45 -0.32
N GLU A 678 -19.17 28.06 -1.31
CA GLU A 678 -18.72 26.68 -1.52
C GLU A 678 -17.21 26.63 -1.61
N VAL A 679 -16.61 25.76 -0.82
CA VAL A 679 -15.15 25.56 -0.81
C VAL A 679 -14.76 24.35 -1.66
N PRO A 680 -13.52 24.30 -2.19
CA PRO A 680 -13.04 23.21 -3.05
C PRO A 680 -12.70 21.95 -2.22
N ARG A 681 -13.70 21.39 -1.53
CA ARG A 681 -13.61 20.15 -0.76
C ARG A 681 -14.88 19.35 -0.98
N PHE A 682 -14.76 18.03 -1.12
CA PHE A 682 -15.93 17.17 -1.17
C PHE A 682 -16.65 17.16 0.18
N CYS A 683 -17.98 17.28 0.13
CA CYS A 683 -18.88 17.31 1.28
C CYS A 683 -19.10 15.93 1.91
N TYR A 684 -18.01 15.27 2.32
CA TYR A 684 -18.09 14.08 3.15
C TYR A 684 -18.66 14.42 4.55
N PRO A 685 -19.22 13.45 5.28
CA PRO A 685 -19.72 13.70 6.63
C PRO A 685 -18.63 14.27 7.56
N ASN A 686 -19.07 15.02 8.57
CA ASN A 686 -18.26 15.56 9.68
C ASN A 686 -17.46 16.84 9.42
N TYR A 687 -17.73 17.57 8.33
CA TYR A 687 -17.35 18.97 8.27
C TYR A 687 -18.21 19.81 9.24
N ILE A 688 -17.57 20.78 9.88
CA ILE A 688 -18.22 21.82 10.70
C ILE A 688 -17.75 23.20 10.24
N ALA A 689 -18.66 24.17 10.19
CA ALA A 689 -18.34 25.56 9.91
C ALA A 689 -18.60 26.43 11.15
N LYS A 690 -17.61 27.18 11.62
CA LYS A 690 -17.70 28.02 12.81
C LYS A 690 -17.09 29.40 12.61
N ASP A 691 -17.72 30.44 13.15
CA ASP A 691 -17.06 31.74 13.27
C ASP A 691 -16.08 31.79 14.46
N MET A 692 -15.32 32.89 14.53
CA MET A 692 -14.41 33.21 15.64
C MET A 692 -15.09 33.37 17.01
N ARG A 693 -16.44 33.48 17.04
CA ARG A 693 -17.25 33.53 18.27
C ARG A 693 -17.81 32.16 18.66
N GLY A 694 -17.53 31.12 17.87
CA GLY A 694 -17.99 29.75 18.06
C GLY A 694 -19.42 29.46 17.56
N LYS A 695 -20.06 30.40 16.86
CA LYS A 695 -21.36 30.17 16.21
C LYS A 695 -21.17 29.22 15.03
N THR A 696 -22.03 28.21 14.94
CA THR A 696 -21.99 27.21 13.86
C THR A 696 -22.90 27.59 12.71
N TYR A 697 -22.45 27.35 11.49
CA TYR A 697 -23.25 27.53 10.27
C TYR A 697 -23.68 26.18 9.69
N PRO A 698 -24.87 26.09 9.07
CA PRO A 698 -25.32 24.88 8.38
C PRO A 698 -24.42 24.55 7.18
N ILE A 699 -24.10 23.27 7.05
CA ILE A 699 -23.39 22.70 5.91
C ILE A 699 -24.36 21.83 5.10
N SER A 700 -24.28 21.95 3.78
CA SER A 700 -25.00 21.09 2.83
C SER A 700 -24.09 20.73 1.65
N MET A 701 -24.52 19.75 0.86
CA MET A 701 -23.85 19.42 -0.40
C MET A 701 -24.18 20.48 -1.46
N GLY A 702 -23.13 21.11 -1.99
CA GLY A 702 -23.18 22.12 -3.04
C GLY A 702 -23.10 21.55 -4.44
N GLU A 703 -22.73 22.39 -5.41
CA GLU A 703 -22.50 21.97 -6.79
C GLU A 703 -21.31 21.00 -6.87
N ASN A 704 -21.40 20.02 -7.76
CA ASN A 704 -20.41 18.94 -7.93
C ASN A 704 -19.95 18.27 -6.60
N GLY A 705 -20.81 18.22 -5.58
CA GLY A 705 -20.49 17.58 -4.29
C GLY A 705 -19.65 18.43 -3.32
N ARG A 706 -19.50 19.73 -3.55
CA ARG A 706 -18.69 20.65 -2.71
C ARG A 706 -19.30 20.91 -1.34
N VAL A 707 -18.47 21.27 -0.36
CA VAL A 707 -18.95 21.75 0.95
C VAL A 707 -19.55 23.14 0.78
N ARG A 708 -20.88 23.26 0.95
CA ARG A 708 -21.60 24.54 0.96
C ARG A 708 -21.87 24.98 2.39
N VAL A 709 -21.53 26.23 2.73
CA VAL A 709 -21.85 26.88 4.01
C VAL A 709 -22.85 28.01 3.75
N THR A 710 -23.99 28.00 4.45
CA THR A 710 -25.03 29.03 4.31
C THR A 710 -25.08 29.94 5.53
N LEU A 711 -25.12 31.26 5.32
CA LEU A 711 -25.26 32.23 6.39
C LEU A 711 -26.73 32.34 6.83
N ASP A 712 -27.00 32.15 8.12
CA ASP A 712 -28.32 32.27 8.74
C ASP A 712 -28.62 33.70 9.25
N SER A 713 -27.59 34.55 9.34
CA SER A 713 -27.67 35.97 9.68
C SER A 713 -26.56 36.73 8.97
N ASP A 714 -26.70 38.05 8.88
CA ASP A 714 -25.63 38.92 8.40
C ASP A 714 -24.36 38.70 9.22
N TYR A 715 -23.24 38.47 8.53
CA TYR A 715 -21.96 38.20 9.16
C TYR A 715 -20.82 38.75 8.29
N THR A 716 -19.89 39.42 8.97
CA THR A 716 -18.64 39.90 8.40
C THR A 716 -17.51 39.41 9.29
N GLY A 717 -16.57 38.66 8.73
CA GLY A 717 -15.42 38.11 9.43
C GLY A 717 -15.04 36.73 8.94
N GLU A 718 -14.24 36.03 9.73
CA GLU A 718 -13.69 34.71 9.39
C GLU A 718 -14.65 33.58 9.77
N ILE A 719 -14.76 32.59 8.88
CA ILE A 719 -15.41 31.30 9.10
C ILE A 719 -14.39 30.19 8.87
N ASP A 720 -14.21 29.36 9.88
CA ASP A 720 -13.39 28.16 9.85
C ASP A 720 -14.26 26.96 9.46
N ILE A 721 -13.91 26.29 8.38
CA ILE A 721 -14.51 25.04 7.91
C ILE A 721 -13.52 23.93 8.18
N ARG A 722 -13.89 22.98 9.05
CA ARG A 722 -12.97 21.94 9.52
C ARG A 722 -13.57 20.56 9.43
N TYR A 723 -12.75 19.57 9.08
CA TYR A 723 -13.13 18.16 9.18
C TYR A 723 -12.84 17.66 10.59
N VAL A 724 -13.85 17.12 11.29
CA VAL A 724 -13.69 16.69 12.69
C VAL A 724 -14.17 15.25 12.85
N GLU A 725 -13.29 14.34 13.24
CA GLU A 725 -13.71 12.96 13.41
C GLU A 725 -14.71 12.80 14.57
N PRO A 726 -15.75 11.97 14.40
CA PRO A 726 -16.73 11.72 15.45
C PRO A 726 -16.11 11.12 16.72
N TRP A 727 -16.70 11.46 17.87
CA TRP A 727 -16.23 10.97 19.17
C TRP A 727 -16.23 9.42 19.27
N HIS A 728 -17.17 8.74 18.59
CA HIS A 728 -17.24 7.27 18.61
C HIS A 728 -16.09 6.61 17.85
N TRP A 729 -15.48 7.31 16.88
CA TRP A 729 -14.24 6.85 16.24
C TRP A 729 -13.06 6.90 17.22
N ARG A 730 -12.98 7.97 18.02
CA ARG A 730 -11.94 8.09 19.06
C ARG A 730 -12.09 7.03 20.16
N VAL A 731 -13.31 6.66 20.50
CA VAL A 731 -13.57 5.53 21.41
C VAL A 731 -13.14 4.19 20.80
N SER A 732 -13.39 3.96 19.50
CA SER A 732 -13.01 2.71 18.84
C SER A 732 -11.49 2.53 18.74
N GLU A 733 -10.75 3.63 18.60
CA GLU A 733 -9.28 3.69 18.72
C GLU A 733 -8.79 3.24 20.10
N ILE A 734 -9.36 3.80 21.17
CA ILE A 734 -9.01 3.42 22.56
C ILE A 734 -9.31 1.94 22.81
N VAL A 735 -10.48 1.46 22.38
CA VAL A 735 -10.89 0.05 22.50
C VAL A 735 -9.90 -0.86 21.78
N THR A 736 -9.46 -0.47 20.58
CA THR A 736 -8.47 -1.21 19.80
C THR A 736 -7.14 -1.31 20.56
N VAL A 737 -6.61 -0.20 21.08
CA VAL A 737 -5.34 -0.18 21.81
C VAL A 737 -5.40 -1.05 23.06
N ILE A 738 -6.45 -0.93 23.87
CA ILE A 738 -6.65 -1.74 25.08
C ILE A 738 -6.73 -3.23 24.71
N SER A 739 -7.44 -3.56 23.64
CA SER A 739 -7.65 -4.95 23.21
C SER A 739 -6.36 -5.59 22.71
N VAL A 740 -5.59 -4.87 21.89
CA VAL A 740 -4.27 -5.33 21.43
C VAL A 740 -3.31 -5.52 22.61
N ALA A 741 -3.25 -4.56 23.55
CA ALA A 741 -2.43 -4.68 24.75
C ALA A 741 -2.86 -5.89 25.62
N GLY A 742 -4.16 -6.09 25.79
CA GLY A 742 -4.75 -7.24 26.49
C GLY A 742 -4.40 -8.57 25.82
N MET A 743 -4.49 -8.66 24.50
CA MET A 743 -4.10 -9.84 23.72
C MET A 743 -2.62 -10.17 23.90
N VAL A 744 -1.74 -9.17 23.82
CA VAL A 744 -0.29 -9.36 24.04
C VAL A 744 -0.01 -9.85 25.47
N TYR A 745 -0.63 -9.22 26.47
CA TYR A 745 -0.50 -9.64 27.86
C TYR A 745 -0.95 -11.10 28.07
N LEU A 746 -2.13 -11.46 27.58
CA LEU A 746 -2.69 -12.80 27.68
C LEU A 746 -1.80 -13.84 26.97
N TYR A 747 -1.29 -13.52 25.78
CA TYR A 747 -0.39 -14.41 25.06
C TYR A 747 0.91 -14.69 25.84
N ILE A 748 1.50 -13.65 26.45
CA ILE A 748 2.70 -13.78 27.29
C ILE A 748 2.39 -14.58 28.56
N TYR A 749 1.28 -14.28 29.22
CA TYR A 749 0.84 -14.97 30.43
C TYR A 749 0.66 -16.47 30.19
N GLU A 750 -0.10 -16.84 29.15
CA GLU A 750 -0.32 -18.24 28.76
C GLU A 750 1.00 -18.92 28.33
N SER A 751 1.92 -18.18 27.72
CA SER A 751 3.25 -18.70 27.39
C SER A 751 4.12 -19.00 28.60
N ARG A 752 4.03 -18.19 29.65
CA ARG A 752 4.73 -18.44 30.91
C ARG A 752 4.11 -19.61 31.65
N LYS A 753 2.78 -19.66 31.72
CA LYS A 753 2.03 -20.75 32.35
C LYS A 753 2.34 -22.11 31.74
N GLN A 754 2.34 -22.22 30.41
CA GLN A 754 2.71 -23.46 29.72
C GLN A 754 4.18 -23.86 29.98
N LYS A 755 5.11 -22.90 30.00
CA LYS A 755 6.52 -23.19 30.32
C LYS A 755 6.69 -23.70 31.75
N ALA A 756 5.99 -23.12 32.71
CA ALA A 756 6.01 -23.57 34.09
C ALA A 756 5.48 -25.01 34.21
N ALA A 757 4.36 -25.31 33.56
CA ALA A 757 3.77 -26.65 33.54
C ALA A 757 4.63 -27.72 32.82
N LEU A 758 5.54 -27.31 31.93
CA LEU A 758 6.50 -28.22 31.27
C LEU A 758 7.80 -28.40 32.07
N SER A 759 8.05 -27.51 33.04
CA SER A 759 9.21 -27.60 33.93
C SER A 759 8.91 -28.28 35.27
N GLU A 760 7.63 -28.42 35.60
CA GLU A 760 7.09 -29.30 36.65
C GLU A 760 6.89 -30.71 36.10
#